data_AF-A0A935JPC1-F1
#
_entry.id   AF-A0A935JPC1-F1
#
_cell.length_a   1.000
_cell.length_b   1.000
_cell.length_c   1.000
_cell.angle_alpha   90.00
_cell.angle_beta   90.00
_cell.angle_gamma   90.00
#
_symmetry.space_group_name_H-M   'P 1'
#
loop_
_entity.id
_entity.type
_entity.pdbx_description
1 polymer ?
#
loop_
_entity_poly.entity_id
_entity_poly.type
_entity_poly.pdbx_seq_one_letter_code
_entity_poly.pdbx_strand_id
1 'polypeptide(L)'
;MLRHLLLFEWKFYSRKISFYLILLAFFGLGLMTGTSAVISFPNITYNSPYAINFFLGLFSLASLFPIVLMATQSLLREKDNRFEQILYATPITIRNYFISRFSLVFGFAVFTFLLFLIGYIIGHLLTINNSEQWGVFHLSYYLHCFFTIVLPNIFLCTVIVCCTAWFTKNKMFVYLSGLGIYILYMVVSIFSNSPFMAGSVPVSESTMNLSAKIDLFGMAAFFEQTQYWTALQRNTTVLQLSGNFLWNRIGVILLAFLLLIAAYKFFKFKLTNQQKKKIAIANDQETKKYVYNKTATQLSGKGYFFSTILSFLKIDLKSTIKSIPFVVLVVLTLFMLGMEMHGAINGGIRLPQYFVTTALMINAISATLPILLLLAMLFYGSELVWKSKSLNFSSIENSISFSNVALFISKFVTLFFISILLIFLCIVLGVLFQFIYNYPIIDFKAYLSLFYYIGLPASLCGLLIIALQYIFKNKYIALIIAAAFLVITNSLLGNAFGFSHPLTRFANFMPDVYSDIAGFSYLSKAFIIKMFYSFSFTLLLSVIAILLFEKSLKKVKIKSFRLLLLPLTFLFSSGFLIFKNYHKASKTDQLTWQQQYEEKYKSYQKKPQPSITDVKTNINLFPQKNSYNVTGNFIMVNKTKFEISEILINTSNEIIWNVITSSKLILEKKDTEFGQYLFKTKQKMLPNDSIVVSFDFEYEIHPINNHQSFNAIVENGAFMRISNYFPKIGYNLENEIGDELERKNRKMPLQDVLTKVDAPLENPYNYEFINFDAIISTAANQTAISVGDLVNSYSKNNRNYFHYKAENIPFRFAVSTATYAIQKSNYNDISIELLYEPKHNQNITHLMKSIKNTMQYCETNFGKYPYKTIRFAEISSFTKGFAATAYPASVFINEKQFHVKLDQEEGLDIINELAAHELSHQWWGNAQLNSDYREGSGVLTETLAQYTKLMIYKKEHGKDKMMEMVKLYQNMYDSEKAFSGEEALFNSNPGNANVIYNKGLVNMYELYLLIGEEKINLALKNLLAKYKFPLQPATTLNLVEELKLVSDKSESIKIEVLFKK
;
A
#
# COMPACT_ATOMS: atom_id res chain seq x y z
N MET A 1 -31.85 37.73 -27.22
CA MET A 1 -30.40 37.54 -27.49
C MET A 1 -29.77 36.40 -26.70
N LEU A 2 -29.85 36.36 -25.36
CA LEU A 2 -29.25 35.30 -24.53
C LEU A 2 -29.63 33.87 -24.96
N ARG A 3 -30.92 33.60 -25.22
CA ARG A 3 -31.41 32.32 -25.74
C ARG A 3 -30.71 31.89 -27.04
N HIS A 4 -30.47 32.83 -27.96
CA HIS A 4 -29.80 32.54 -29.22
C HIS A 4 -28.31 32.21 -29.03
N LEU A 5 -27.64 32.89 -28.10
CA LEU A 5 -26.24 32.59 -27.75
C LEU A 5 -26.11 31.18 -27.14
N LEU A 6 -27.00 30.83 -26.20
CA LEU A 6 -27.02 29.50 -25.61
C LEU A 6 -27.30 28.40 -26.66
N LEU A 7 -28.29 28.62 -27.54
CA LEU A 7 -28.58 27.68 -28.63
C LEU A 7 -27.42 27.56 -29.63
N PHE A 8 -26.73 28.67 -29.92
CA PHE A 8 -25.55 28.67 -30.78
C PHE A 8 -24.43 27.82 -30.20
N GLU A 9 -24.08 28.04 -28.92
CA GLU A 9 -23.05 27.25 -28.25
C GLU A 9 -23.43 25.77 -28.18
N TRP A 10 -24.67 25.45 -27.82
CA TRP A 10 -25.13 24.07 -27.81
C TRP A 10 -24.98 23.39 -29.17
N LYS A 11 -25.47 24.02 -30.25
CA LYS A 11 -25.34 23.50 -31.62
C LYS A 11 -23.89 23.38 -32.07
N PHE A 12 -23.00 24.25 -31.60
CA PHE A 12 -21.59 24.20 -31.93
C PHE A 12 -20.92 22.95 -31.35
N TYR A 13 -21.19 22.62 -30.09
CA TYR A 13 -20.59 21.45 -29.43
C TYR A 13 -21.28 20.14 -29.80
N SER A 14 -22.60 20.12 -29.98
CA SER A 14 -23.34 18.92 -30.39
C SER A 14 -22.99 18.42 -31.79
N ARG A 15 -22.26 19.20 -32.60
CA ARG A 15 -21.73 18.77 -33.90
C ARG A 15 -20.38 18.05 -33.80
N LYS A 16 -19.71 18.09 -32.66
CA LYS A 16 -18.38 17.50 -32.47
C LYS A 16 -18.50 16.09 -31.92
N ILE A 17 -17.89 15.11 -32.59
CA ILE A 17 -17.83 13.72 -32.09
C ILE A 17 -17.17 13.65 -30.71
N SER A 18 -16.16 14.48 -30.45
CA SER A 18 -15.49 14.55 -29.15
C SER A 18 -16.42 14.91 -27.99
N PHE A 19 -17.51 15.64 -28.24
CA PHE A 19 -18.50 15.96 -27.23
C PHE A 19 -19.21 14.69 -26.75
N TYR A 20 -19.72 13.87 -27.67
CA TYR A 20 -20.39 12.61 -27.34
C TYR A 20 -19.44 11.57 -26.72
N LEU A 21 -18.19 11.51 -27.17
CA LEU A 21 -17.19 10.61 -26.58
C LEU A 21 -16.92 10.94 -25.10
N ILE A 22 -16.87 12.23 -24.73
CA ILE A 22 -16.70 12.63 -23.32
C ILE A 22 -17.92 12.23 -22.50
N LEU A 23 -19.14 12.46 -23.02
CA LEU A 23 -20.37 12.07 -22.33
C LEU A 23 -20.44 10.55 -22.11
N LEU A 24 -20.13 9.76 -23.14
CA LEU A 24 -20.08 8.30 -23.06
C LEU A 24 -18.98 7.81 -22.12
N ALA A 25 -17.82 8.49 -22.10
CA ALA A 25 -16.74 8.16 -21.18
C ALA A 25 -17.14 8.39 -19.71
N PHE A 26 -17.82 9.50 -19.37
CA PHE A 26 -18.29 9.74 -18.00
C PHE A 26 -19.39 8.76 -17.59
N PHE A 27 -20.34 8.44 -18.49
CA PHE A 27 -21.33 7.40 -18.24
C PHE A 27 -20.69 6.03 -18.00
N GLY A 28 -19.77 5.61 -18.89
CA GLY A 28 -19.07 4.34 -18.79
C GLY A 28 -18.18 4.27 -17.55
N LEU A 29 -17.53 5.37 -17.19
CA LEU A 29 -16.75 5.48 -15.96
C LEU A 29 -17.68 5.32 -14.74
N GLY A 30 -18.84 5.97 -14.73
CA GLY A 30 -19.86 5.79 -13.71
C GLY A 30 -20.27 4.33 -13.56
N LEU A 31 -20.64 3.69 -14.67
CA LEU A 31 -21.03 2.28 -14.73
C LEU A 31 -19.94 1.38 -14.16
N MET A 32 -18.70 1.58 -14.61
CA MET A 32 -17.55 0.78 -14.17
C MET A 32 -17.27 0.99 -12.68
N THR A 33 -17.36 2.22 -12.18
CA THR A 33 -17.18 2.49 -10.75
C THR A 33 -18.28 1.87 -9.90
N GLY A 34 -19.53 1.90 -10.35
CA GLY A 34 -20.64 1.28 -9.63
C GLY A 34 -20.53 -0.25 -9.58
N THR A 35 -19.98 -0.90 -10.61
CA THR A 35 -19.86 -2.37 -10.62
C THR A 35 -18.62 -2.88 -9.90
N SER A 36 -17.50 -2.15 -9.93
CA SER A 36 -16.18 -2.69 -9.58
C SER A 36 -15.34 -1.86 -8.62
N ALA A 37 -15.66 -0.58 -8.40
CA ALA A 37 -14.90 0.31 -7.52
C ALA A 37 -15.63 0.58 -6.21
N VAL A 38 -16.18 -0.48 -5.62
CA VAL A 38 -16.98 -0.41 -4.41
C VAL A 38 -16.07 -0.36 -3.19
N ILE A 39 -16.23 0.67 -2.36
CA ILE A 39 -15.46 0.82 -1.11
C ILE A 39 -16.18 0.06 -0.01
N SER A 40 -15.48 -0.91 0.58
CA SER A 40 -16.00 -1.70 1.69
C SER A 40 -15.63 -1.10 3.03
N PHE A 41 -16.62 -1.01 3.90
CA PHE A 41 -16.45 -0.65 5.30
C PHE A 41 -17.11 -1.74 6.16
N PRO A 42 -16.56 -2.09 7.32
CA PRO A 42 -17.15 -3.12 8.17
C PRO A 42 -18.61 -2.79 8.52
N ASN A 43 -19.50 -3.78 8.37
CA ASN A 43 -20.95 -3.69 8.67
C ASN A 43 -21.73 -2.58 7.93
N ILE A 44 -21.16 -1.97 6.89
CA ILE A 44 -21.81 -0.91 6.11
C ILE A 44 -22.07 -1.44 4.70
N THR A 45 -23.29 -1.20 4.21
CA THR A 45 -23.67 -1.62 2.87
C THR A 45 -23.10 -0.69 1.80
N TYR A 46 -22.82 -1.25 0.63
CA TYR A 46 -22.16 -0.54 -0.48
C TYR A 46 -22.96 0.62 -1.07
N ASN A 47 -24.28 0.58 -0.94
CA ASN A 47 -25.21 1.63 -1.36
C ASN A 47 -25.78 2.44 -0.19
N SER A 48 -25.14 2.39 0.98
CA SER A 48 -25.50 3.21 2.13
C SER A 48 -25.32 4.71 1.84
N PRO A 49 -26.07 5.60 2.52
CA PRO A 49 -25.88 7.05 2.38
C PRO A 49 -24.46 7.47 2.77
N TYR A 50 -23.82 6.83 3.75
CA TYR A 50 -22.43 7.08 4.09
C TYR A 50 -21.47 6.75 2.93
N ALA A 51 -21.52 5.53 2.38
CA ALA A 51 -20.64 5.12 1.29
C ALA A 51 -20.83 5.98 0.03
N ILE A 52 -22.08 6.34 -0.29
CA ILE A 52 -22.42 7.21 -1.42
C ILE A 52 -21.85 8.63 -1.21
N ASN A 53 -22.04 9.24 -0.03
CA ASN A 53 -21.50 10.58 0.26
C ASN A 53 -19.97 10.59 0.24
N PHE A 54 -19.34 9.56 0.83
CA PHE A 54 -17.90 9.39 0.80
C PHE A 54 -17.38 9.36 -0.64
N PHE A 55 -17.91 8.45 -1.47
CA PHE A 55 -17.42 8.24 -2.82
C PHE A 55 -17.72 9.42 -3.75
N LEU A 56 -18.98 9.86 -3.83
CA LEU A 56 -19.38 10.95 -4.75
C LEU A 56 -18.83 12.30 -4.31
N GLY A 57 -18.66 12.53 -3.00
CA GLY A 57 -18.04 13.74 -2.47
C GLY A 57 -16.59 13.86 -2.92
N LEU A 58 -15.80 12.79 -2.79
CA LEU A 58 -14.43 12.74 -3.31
C LEU A 58 -14.39 12.84 -4.84
N PHE A 59 -15.25 12.09 -5.53
CA PHE A 59 -15.29 12.07 -6.99
C PHE A 59 -15.75 13.41 -7.59
N SER A 60 -16.40 14.29 -6.81
CA SER A 60 -16.78 15.63 -7.26
C SER A 60 -15.59 16.46 -7.77
N LEU A 61 -14.36 16.20 -7.29
CA LEU A 61 -13.12 16.81 -7.80
C LEU A 61 -12.82 16.45 -9.26
N ALA A 62 -13.24 15.27 -9.72
CA ALA A 62 -13.06 14.85 -11.10
C ALA A 62 -13.80 15.76 -12.09
N SER A 63 -14.81 16.53 -11.62
CA SER A 63 -15.50 17.54 -12.42
C SER A 63 -14.59 18.70 -12.86
N LEU A 64 -13.45 18.94 -12.20
CA LEU A 64 -12.47 19.94 -12.63
C LEU A 64 -11.96 19.67 -14.05
N PHE A 65 -11.83 18.39 -14.45
CA PHE A 65 -11.36 18.03 -15.77
C PHE A 65 -12.27 18.53 -16.91
N PRO A 66 -13.59 18.19 -16.95
CA PRO A 66 -14.49 18.73 -17.96
C PRO A 66 -14.68 20.24 -17.83
N ILE A 67 -14.63 20.83 -16.61
CA ILE A 67 -14.71 22.28 -16.40
C ILE A 67 -13.54 22.99 -17.09
N VAL A 68 -12.30 22.59 -16.80
CA VAL A 68 -11.08 23.21 -17.35
C VAL A 68 -10.99 23.03 -18.86
N LEU A 69 -11.34 21.85 -19.38
CA LEU A 69 -11.39 21.60 -20.81
C LEU A 69 -12.40 22.49 -21.51
N MET A 70 -13.63 22.54 -21.00
CA MET A 70 -14.71 23.32 -21.61
C MET A 70 -14.44 24.83 -21.47
N ALA A 71 -13.96 25.29 -20.33
CA ALA A 71 -13.57 26.68 -20.11
C ALA A 71 -12.48 27.12 -21.09
N THR A 72 -11.42 26.32 -21.25
CA THR A 72 -10.33 26.63 -22.18
C THR A 72 -10.80 26.69 -23.62
N GLN A 73 -11.67 25.76 -24.03
CA GLN A 73 -12.17 25.68 -25.42
C GLN A 73 -13.26 26.70 -25.75
N SER A 74 -14.02 27.17 -24.76
CA SER A 74 -15.18 28.04 -24.98
C SER A 74 -14.88 29.50 -24.65
N LEU A 75 -14.18 29.78 -23.55
CA LEU A 75 -13.93 31.15 -23.06
C LEU A 75 -12.78 31.83 -23.82
N LEU A 76 -11.81 31.05 -24.32
CA LEU A 76 -10.64 31.57 -25.04
C LEU A 76 -10.75 31.37 -26.57
N ARG A 77 -11.85 30.78 -27.05
CA ARG A 77 -12.07 30.42 -28.45
C ARG A 77 -11.92 31.60 -29.40
N GLU A 78 -12.55 32.72 -29.08
CA GLU A 78 -12.51 33.89 -29.94
C GLU A 78 -11.12 34.54 -29.95
N LYS A 79 -10.39 34.48 -28.83
CA LYS A 79 -9.00 34.94 -28.75
C LYS A 79 -8.09 34.11 -29.62
N ASP A 80 -8.17 32.78 -29.49
CA ASP A 80 -7.33 31.84 -30.21
C ASP A 80 -7.49 31.98 -31.73
N ASN A 81 -8.73 32.19 -32.18
CA ASN A 81 -9.06 32.34 -33.60
C ASN A 81 -8.98 33.81 -34.08
N ARG A 82 -8.52 34.74 -33.23
CA ARG A 82 -8.47 36.19 -33.51
C ARG A 82 -9.82 36.79 -33.94
N PHE A 83 -10.92 36.21 -33.48
CA PHE A 83 -12.29 36.61 -33.79
C PHE A 83 -12.87 37.62 -32.80
N GLU A 84 -12.15 37.95 -31.72
CA GLU A 84 -12.60 38.90 -30.68
C GLU A 84 -12.98 40.27 -31.27
N GLN A 85 -12.23 40.77 -32.25
CA GLN A 85 -12.49 42.08 -32.88
C GLN A 85 -13.86 42.13 -33.57
N ILE A 86 -14.22 41.06 -34.26
CA ILE A 86 -15.50 40.96 -34.98
C ILE A 86 -16.62 40.80 -33.96
N LEU A 87 -16.46 39.88 -32.99
CA LEU A 87 -17.51 39.61 -32.03
C LEU A 87 -17.80 40.82 -31.14
N TYR A 88 -16.79 41.55 -30.68
CA TYR A 88 -16.97 42.71 -29.80
C TYR A 88 -17.55 43.93 -30.51
N ALA A 89 -17.57 43.96 -31.85
CA ALA A 89 -18.23 44.99 -32.66
C ALA A 89 -19.73 44.71 -32.90
N THR A 90 -20.22 43.52 -32.53
CA THR A 90 -21.65 43.17 -32.64
C THR A 90 -22.49 43.79 -31.51
N PRO A 91 -23.84 43.87 -31.63
CA PRO A 91 -24.71 44.38 -30.56
C PRO A 91 -24.81 43.45 -29.32
N ILE A 92 -23.90 42.47 -29.18
CA ILE A 92 -23.86 41.57 -28.03
C ILE A 92 -23.47 42.35 -26.78
N THR A 93 -24.32 42.33 -25.75
CA THR A 93 -23.99 42.96 -24.46
C THR A 93 -23.08 42.07 -23.62
N ILE A 94 -22.22 42.70 -22.81
CA ILE A 94 -21.31 42.00 -21.88
C ILE A 94 -22.08 41.02 -20.98
N ARG A 95 -23.23 41.45 -20.44
CA ARG A 95 -24.10 40.60 -19.61
C ARG A 95 -24.51 39.31 -20.33
N ASN A 96 -25.00 39.44 -21.57
CA ASN A 96 -25.49 38.28 -22.31
C ASN A 96 -24.35 37.35 -22.74
N TYR A 97 -23.20 37.91 -23.14
CA TYR A 97 -22.01 37.10 -23.44
C TYR A 97 -21.54 36.35 -22.20
N PHE A 98 -21.32 37.04 -21.08
CA PHE A 98 -20.80 36.48 -19.85
C PHE A 98 -21.69 35.35 -19.31
N ILE A 99 -23.00 35.60 -19.18
CA ILE A 99 -23.95 34.59 -18.69
C ILE A 99 -24.00 33.39 -19.63
N SER A 100 -24.07 33.59 -20.95
CA SER A 100 -24.11 32.46 -21.89
C SER A 100 -22.90 31.54 -21.78
N ARG A 101 -21.71 32.12 -21.55
CA ARG A 101 -20.45 31.39 -21.46
C ARG A 101 -20.33 30.64 -20.15
N PHE A 102 -20.67 31.30 -19.04
CA PHE A 102 -20.70 30.67 -17.73
C PHE A 102 -21.67 29.48 -17.71
N SER A 103 -22.92 29.71 -18.15
CA SER A 103 -23.97 28.69 -18.16
C SER A 103 -23.62 27.50 -19.04
N LEU A 104 -22.86 27.70 -20.12
CA LEU A 104 -22.37 26.60 -20.95
C LEU A 104 -21.38 25.72 -20.19
N VAL A 105 -20.36 26.31 -19.56
CA VAL A 105 -19.32 25.57 -18.82
C VAL A 105 -19.94 24.85 -17.62
N PHE A 106 -20.75 25.57 -16.83
CA PHE A 106 -21.41 25.03 -15.65
C PHE A 106 -22.41 23.93 -16.03
N GLY A 107 -23.29 24.18 -17.01
CA GLY A 107 -24.27 23.21 -17.47
C GLY A 107 -23.63 21.95 -18.06
N PHE A 108 -22.52 22.10 -18.79
CA PHE A 108 -21.77 20.95 -19.30
C PHE A 108 -21.18 20.12 -18.16
N ALA A 109 -20.55 20.75 -17.16
CA ALA A 109 -19.97 20.06 -16.02
C ALA A 109 -21.03 19.29 -15.20
N VAL A 110 -22.16 19.94 -14.91
CA VAL A 110 -23.32 19.33 -14.24
C VAL A 110 -23.84 18.14 -15.06
N PHE A 111 -24.01 18.30 -16.38
CA PHE A 111 -24.52 17.24 -17.23
C PHE A 111 -23.56 16.03 -17.32
N THR A 112 -22.25 16.27 -17.44
CA THR A 112 -21.25 15.18 -17.41
C THR A 112 -21.27 14.42 -16.09
N PHE A 113 -21.43 15.13 -14.96
CA PHE A 113 -21.49 14.46 -13.65
C PHE A 113 -22.82 13.71 -13.47
N LEU A 114 -23.93 14.24 -13.97
CA LEU A 114 -25.21 13.52 -13.96
C LEU A 114 -25.14 12.20 -14.75
N LEU A 115 -24.47 12.20 -15.91
CA LEU A 115 -24.25 10.96 -16.66
C LEU A 115 -23.40 9.96 -15.89
N PHE A 116 -22.35 10.43 -15.21
CA PHE A 116 -21.57 9.60 -14.30
C PHE A 116 -22.43 9.06 -13.16
N LEU A 117 -23.27 9.88 -12.52
CA LEU A 117 -24.16 9.48 -11.44
C LEU A 117 -25.18 8.43 -11.90
N ILE A 118 -25.76 8.60 -13.10
CA ILE A 118 -26.67 7.63 -13.70
C ILE A 118 -25.92 6.32 -13.97
N GLY A 119 -24.72 6.38 -14.55
CA GLY A 119 -23.87 5.21 -14.75
C GLY A 119 -23.59 4.49 -13.42
N TYR A 120 -23.23 5.24 -12.38
CA TYR A 120 -22.94 4.73 -11.03
C TYR A 120 -24.15 4.02 -10.40
N ILE A 121 -25.34 4.64 -10.50
CA ILE A 121 -26.60 4.03 -10.04
C ILE A 121 -26.90 2.74 -10.81
N ILE A 122 -26.76 2.74 -12.15
CA ILE A 122 -26.98 1.53 -12.95
C ILE A 122 -25.96 0.45 -12.56
N GLY A 123 -24.69 0.82 -12.34
CA GLY A 123 -23.65 -0.09 -11.89
C GLY A 123 -24.03 -0.77 -10.57
N HIS A 124 -24.49 0.00 -9.59
CA HIS A 124 -25.00 -0.53 -8.31
C HIS A 124 -26.21 -1.46 -8.50
N LEU A 125 -27.17 -1.11 -9.36
CA LEU A 125 -28.35 -1.93 -9.61
C LEU A 125 -28.00 -3.27 -10.29
N LEU A 126 -26.96 -3.30 -11.13
CA LEU A 126 -26.48 -4.54 -11.76
C LEU A 126 -25.81 -5.49 -10.76
N THR A 127 -25.27 -4.98 -9.65
CA THR A 127 -24.53 -5.77 -8.65
C THR A 127 -25.34 -6.11 -7.40
N ILE A 128 -26.42 -5.39 -7.13
CA ILE A 128 -27.19 -5.48 -5.87
C ILE A 128 -27.69 -6.89 -5.54
N ASN A 129 -28.02 -7.68 -6.57
CA ASN A 129 -28.58 -9.03 -6.40
C ASN A 129 -27.52 -10.12 -6.13
N ASN A 130 -26.23 -9.77 -6.12
CA ASN A 130 -25.14 -10.75 -6.08
C ASN A 130 -24.48 -10.89 -4.69
N SER A 131 -24.88 -10.11 -3.68
CA SER A 131 -24.32 -10.26 -2.31
C SER A 131 -25.20 -9.65 -1.22
N GLU A 132 -25.15 -10.23 -0.02
CA GLU A 132 -25.79 -9.71 1.20
C GLU A 132 -25.15 -8.39 1.70
N GLN A 133 -24.09 -7.91 1.05
CA GLN A 133 -23.38 -6.66 1.37
C GLN A 133 -24.05 -5.40 0.76
N TRP A 134 -25.14 -5.57 0.00
CA TRP A 134 -25.93 -4.47 -0.52
C TRP A 134 -27.21 -4.28 0.30
N GLY A 135 -27.52 -3.03 0.63
CA GLY A 135 -28.79 -2.65 1.25
C GLY A 135 -29.89 -2.43 0.22
N VAL A 136 -31.08 -2.06 0.68
CA VAL A 136 -32.18 -1.65 -0.20
C VAL A 136 -31.80 -0.41 -0.99
N PHE A 137 -32.12 -0.40 -2.29
CA PHE A 137 -31.83 0.75 -3.14
C PHE A 137 -32.73 1.95 -2.79
N HIS A 138 -32.11 3.09 -2.47
CA HIS A 138 -32.80 4.37 -2.27
C HIS A 138 -32.22 5.45 -3.17
N LEU A 139 -32.99 5.89 -4.18
CA LEU A 139 -32.59 6.98 -5.08
C LEU A 139 -32.31 8.30 -4.34
N SER A 140 -33.01 8.52 -3.23
CA SER A 140 -32.87 9.71 -2.39
C SER A 140 -31.45 9.90 -1.86
N TYR A 141 -30.71 8.83 -1.56
CA TYR A 141 -29.34 8.93 -1.04
C TYR A 141 -28.37 9.55 -2.06
N TYR A 142 -28.51 9.17 -3.34
CA TYR A 142 -27.72 9.71 -4.45
C TYR A 142 -28.07 11.16 -4.74
N LEU A 143 -29.36 11.47 -4.81
CA LEU A 143 -29.83 12.84 -5.08
C LEU A 143 -29.45 13.79 -3.94
N HIS A 144 -29.57 13.34 -2.70
CA HIS A 144 -29.18 14.14 -1.54
C HIS A 144 -27.71 14.54 -1.63
N CYS A 145 -26.79 13.57 -1.80
CA CYS A 145 -25.36 13.84 -1.99
C CYS A 145 -25.08 14.79 -3.17
N PHE A 146 -25.78 14.56 -4.29
CA PHE A 146 -25.63 15.39 -5.48
C PHE A 146 -25.93 16.87 -5.19
N PHE A 147 -27.03 17.16 -4.48
CA PHE A 147 -27.41 18.54 -4.20
C PHE A 147 -26.62 19.18 -3.05
N THR A 148 -26.26 18.42 -2.01
CA THR A 148 -25.60 18.98 -0.81
C THR A 148 -24.08 19.11 -0.97
N ILE A 149 -23.43 18.21 -1.72
CA ILE A 149 -21.97 18.19 -1.87
C ILE A 149 -21.56 18.47 -3.31
N VAL A 150 -22.00 17.65 -4.26
CA VAL A 150 -21.47 17.67 -5.63
C VAL A 150 -21.76 18.98 -6.35
N LEU A 151 -23.03 19.42 -6.35
CA LEU A 151 -23.46 20.59 -7.12
C LEU A 151 -22.80 21.90 -6.61
N PRO A 152 -22.72 22.18 -5.30
CA PRO A 152 -21.92 23.29 -4.78
C PRO A 152 -20.46 23.23 -5.21
N ASN A 153 -19.84 22.05 -5.19
CA ASN A 153 -18.44 21.86 -5.59
C ASN A 153 -18.24 22.16 -7.08
N ILE A 154 -19.11 21.64 -7.96
CA ILE A 154 -19.09 21.95 -9.41
C ILE A 154 -19.25 23.45 -9.64
N PHE A 155 -20.15 24.11 -8.91
CA PHE A 155 -20.40 25.55 -9.03
C PHE A 155 -19.16 26.36 -8.66
N LEU A 156 -18.57 26.11 -7.48
CA LEU A 156 -17.34 26.77 -7.03
C LEU A 156 -16.20 26.59 -8.04
N CYS A 157 -15.93 25.34 -8.42
CA CYS A 157 -14.87 25.00 -9.38
C CYS A 157 -15.07 25.73 -10.71
N THR A 158 -16.31 25.75 -11.22
CA THR A 158 -16.64 26.44 -12.47
C THR A 158 -16.42 27.95 -12.36
N VAL A 159 -16.83 28.57 -11.26
CA VAL A 159 -16.60 30.00 -11.01
C VAL A 159 -15.11 30.31 -11.01
N ILE A 160 -14.30 29.61 -10.23
CA ILE A 160 -12.85 29.90 -10.11
C ILE A 160 -12.18 29.77 -11.49
N VAL A 161 -12.44 28.69 -12.22
CA VAL A 161 -11.84 28.44 -13.54
C VAL A 161 -12.32 29.46 -14.60
N CYS A 162 -13.59 29.87 -14.56
CA CYS A 162 -14.08 30.90 -15.47
C CYS A 162 -13.49 32.28 -15.14
N CYS A 163 -13.40 32.64 -13.86
CA CYS A 163 -12.77 33.88 -13.39
C CYS A 163 -11.32 33.97 -13.87
N THR A 164 -10.54 32.89 -13.70
CA THR A 164 -9.14 32.85 -14.14
C THR A 164 -9.02 32.96 -15.65
N ALA A 165 -9.90 32.31 -16.41
CA ALA A 165 -9.94 32.43 -17.87
C ALA A 165 -10.23 33.87 -18.34
N TRP A 166 -11.20 34.55 -17.72
CA TRP A 166 -11.56 35.92 -18.09
C TRP A 166 -10.52 36.96 -17.68
N PHE A 167 -9.90 36.82 -16.51
CA PHE A 167 -8.87 37.76 -16.05
C PHE A 167 -7.55 37.60 -16.79
N THR A 168 -7.10 36.37 -17.00
CA THR A 168 -5.76 36.12 -17.56
C THR A 168 -5.78 36.04 -19.09
N LYS A 169 -6.93 35.66 -19.67
CA LYS A 169 -7.08 35.33 -21.09
C LYS A 169 -5.97 34.38 -21.60
N ASN A 170 -5.47 33.48 -20.75
CA ASN A 170 -4.31 32.65 -21.06
C ASN A 170 -4.56 31.21 -20.59
N LYS A 171 -4.47 30.27 -21.53
CA LYS A 171 -4.69 28.84 -21.29
C LYS A 171 -3.86 28.31 -20.12
N MET A 172 -2.62 28.79 -19.96
CA MET A 172 -1.72 28.37 -18.88
C MET A 172 -2.35 28.57 -17.51
N PHE A 173 -2.88 29.77 -17.26
CA PHE A 173 -3.48 30.09 -15.97
C PHE A 173 -4.81 29.39 -15.74
N VAL A 174 -5.56 29.06 -16.81
CA VAL A 174 -6.78 28.24 -16.69
C VAL A 174 -6.43 26.82 -16.24
N TYR A 175 -5.46 26.16 -16.88
CA TYR A 175 -4.99 24.84 -16.45
C TYR A 175 -4.38 24.88 -15.04
N LEU A 176 -3.54 25.86 -14.74
CA LEU A 176 -2.94 26.05 -13.40
C LEU A 176 -4.00 26.31 -12.33
N SER A 177 -5.13 26.95 -12.67
CA SER A 177 -6.22 27.15 -11.72
C SER A 177 -6.93 25.85 -11.36
N GLY A 178 -7.21 24.99 -12.35
CA GLY A 178 -7.78 23.66 -12.08
C GLY A 178 -6.86 22.79 -11.24
N LEU A 179 -5.57 22.77 -11.58
CA LEU A 179 -4.54 22.10 -10.78
C LEU A 179 -4.45 22.71 -9.37
N GLY A 180 -4.43 24.05 -9.27
CA GLY A 180 -4.33 24.76 -7.99
C GLY A 180 -5.48 24.49 -7.05
N ILE A 181 -6.72 24.36 -7.56
CA ILE A 181 -7.87 23.95 -6.74
C ILE A 181 -7.67 22.53 -6.19
N TYR A 182 -7.21 21.60 -7.03
CA TYR A 182 -6.94 20.23 -6.59
C TYR A 182 -5.82 20.17 -5.55
N ILE A 183 -4.71 20.89 -5.78
CA ILE A 183 -3.60 21.04 -4.83
C ILE A 183 -4.10 21.61 -3.50
N LEU A 184 -4.87 22.70 -3.55
CA LEU A 184 -5.40 23.35 -2.35
C LEU A 184 -6.35 22.44 -1.57
N TYR A 185 -7.21 21.67 -2.27
CA TYR A 185 -8.01 20.63 -1.62
C TYR A 185 -7.12 19.61 -0.91
N MET A 186 -6.11 19.07 -1.58
CA MET A 186 -5.21 18.06 -0.99
C MET A 186 -4.45 18.61 0.22
N VAL A 187 -4.00 19.86 0.18
CA VAL A 187 -3.38 20.53 1.34
C VAL A 187 -4.37 20.63 2.50
N VAL A 188 -5.58 21.16 2.28
CA VAL A 188 -6.61 21.27 3.32
C VAL A 188 -7.01 19.89 3.86
N SER A 189 -7.06 18.89 2.98
CA SER A 189 -7.37 17.48 3.29
C SER A 189 -6.35 16.84 4.25
N ILE A 190 -5.06 17.20 4.15
CA ILE A 190 -4.05 16.80 5.15
C ILE A 190 -4.42 17.35 6.52
N PHE A 191 -4.68 18.66 6.60
CA PHE A 191 -4.96 19.34 7.86
C PHE A 191 -6.36 19.02 8.43
N SER A 192 -7.21 18.34 7.66
CA SER A 192 -8.56 17.95 8.05
C SER A 192 -8.74 16.46 8.38
N ASN A 193 -7.66 15.65 8.37
CA ASN A 193 -7.68 14.18 8.43
C ASN A 193 -8.78 13.54 7.58
N SER A 194 -8.81 13.88 6.30
CA SER A 194 -9.61 13.11 5.34
C SER A 194 -9.07 11.66 5.27
N PRO A 195 -9.92 10.62 5.32
CA PRO A 195 -9.54 9.21 5.14
C PRO A 195 -8.86 8.90 3.80
N PHE A 196 -8.89 9.83 2.83
CA PHE A 196 -8.15 9.70 1.57
C PHE A 196 -6.62 9.81 1.76
N MET A 197 -6.17 10.43 2.86
CA MET A 197 -4.76 10.54 3.27
C MET A 197 -4.51 9.54 4.40
N ALA A 198 -4.39 8.26 4.04
CA ALA A 198 -4.24 7.13 4.96
C ALA A 198 -3.31 7.44 6.16
N GLY A 199 -3.73 7.08 7.38
CA GLY A 199 -2.93 7.22 8.61
C GLY A 199 -3.06 8.57 9.33
N SER A 200 -3.98 9.42 8.91
CA SER A 200 -4.20 10.74 9.51
C SER A 200 -4.96 10.65 10.86
N VAL A 201 -4.52 11.47 11.82
CA VAL A 201 -4.83 11.55 13.28
C VAL A 201 -6.37 11.55 13.57
N PRO A 202 -6.88 11.34 14.79
CA PRO A 202 -8.10 12.03 15.19
C PRO A 202 -7.71 13.51 15.30
N VAL A 203 -8.22 14.36 14.40
CA VAL A 203 -7.93 15.79 14.49
C VAL A 203 -8.41 16.26 15.87
N SER A 204 -7.65 17.10 16.58
CA SER A 204 -8.18 17.76 17.77
C SER A 204 -9.53 18.41 17.44
N GLU A 205 -10.47 18.42 18.38
CA GLU A 205 -11.82 18.97 18.12
C GLU A 205 -11.76 20.39 17.54
N SER A 206 -10.78 21.20 17.99
CA SER A 206 -10.55 22.55 17.48
C SER A 206 -10.15 22.57 16.00
N THR A 207 -9.26 21.68 15.58
CA THR A 207 -8.76 21.64 14.21
C THR A 207 -9.77 20.95 13.29
N MET A 208 -10.55 19.97 13.78
CA MET A 208 -11.67 19.39 13.02
C MET A 208 -12.74 20.47 12.75
N ASN A 209 -13.11 21.24 13.77
CA ASN A 209 -14.09 22.32 13.65
C ASN A 209 -13.64 23.41 12.66
N LEU A 210 -12.36 23.80 12.71
CA LEU A 210 -11.77 24.75 11.77
C LEU A 210 -11.79 24.21 10.33
N SER A 211 -11.32 22.97 10.16
CA SER A 211 -11.27 22.28 8.86
C SER A 211 -12.66 22.09 8.27
N ALA A 212 -13.65 21.71 9.07
CA ALA A 212 -15.05 21.57 8.67
C ALA A 212 -15.63 22.88 8.11
N LYS A 213 -15.19 24.04 8.61
CA LYS A 213 -15.63 25.36 8.11
C LYS A 213 -14.90 25.81 6.85
N ILE A 214 -13.59 25.54 6.75
CA ILE A 214 -12.73 26.08 5.69
C ILE A 214 -12.68 25.18 4.45
N ASP A 215 -12.93 23.87 4.58
CA ASP A 215 -12.89 22.94 3.45
C ASP A 215 -13.90 23.30 2.36
N LEU A 216 -13.39 23.79 1.22
CA LEU A 216 -14.18 24.21 0.08
C LEU A 216 -15.06 23.10 -0.50
N PHE A 217 -14.70 21.83 -0.29
CA PHE A 217 -15.40 20.67 -0.84
C PHE A 217 -16.39 20.02 0.14
N GLY A 218 -16.32 20.38 1.43
CA GLY A 218 -17.27 19.97 2.48
C GLY A 218 -17.06 18.56 3.01
N MET A 219 -15.94 17.92 2.68
CA MET A 219 -15.59 16.59 3.12
C MET A 219 -15.19 16.57 4.61
N ALA A 220 -14.46 17.58 5.08
CA ALA A 220 -14.10 17.70 6.50
C ALA A 220 -15.35 17.74 7.41
N ALA A 221 -16.36 18.51 7.02
CA ALA A 221 -17.63 18.58 7.75
C ALA A 221 -18.46 17.29 7.64
N PHE A 222 -18.36 16.56 6.53
CA PHE A 222 -18.92 15.21 6.39
C PHE A 222 -18.30 14.23 7.41
N PHE A 223 -16.97 14.23 7.54
CA PHE A 223 -16.28 13.37 8.52
C PHE A 223 -16.60 13.76 9.95
N GLU A 224 -16.61 15.06 10.26
CA GLU A 224 -16.99 15.58 11.59
C GLU A 224 -18.38 15.09 12.02
N GLN A 225 -19.37 15.16 11.12
CA GLN A 225 -20.76 14.77 11.46
C GLN A 225 -20.94 13.25 11.58
N THR A 226 -20.12 12.45 10.88
CA THR A 226 -20.31 11.00 10.76
C THR A 226 -19.36 10.17 11.61
N GLN A 227 -18.32 10.77 12.21
CA GLN A 227 -17.27 10.05 12.94
C GLN A 227 -17.80 9.12 14.05
N TYR A 228 -18.87 9.53 14.76
CA TYR A 228 -19.48 8.75 15.85
C TYR A 228 -20.72 7.95 15.43
N TRP A 229 -21.04 7.91 14.13
CA TRP A 229 -22.20 7.15 13.67
C TRP A 229 -21.94 5.65 13.74
N THR A 230 -22.91 4.91 14.30
CA THR A 230 -22.92 3.45 14.26
C THR A 230 -23.08 2.94 12.83
N ALA A 231 -22.72 1.68 12.57
CA ALA A 231 -22.95 1.04 11.28
C ALA A 231 -24.42 1.17 10.81
N LEU A 232 -25.39 1.01 11.71
CA LEU A 232 -26.82 1.20 11.41
C LEU A 232 -27.12 2.64 10.97
N GLN A 233 -26.61 3.63 11.70
CA GLN A 233 -26.77 5.04 11.33
C GLN A 233 -26.13 5.35 9.98
N ARG A 234 -24.93 4.85 9.70
CA ARG A 234 -24.26 5.01 8.39
C ARG A 234 -25.02 4.37 7.25
N ASN A 235 -25.76 3.28 7.52
CA ASN A 235 -26.60 2.58 6.55
C ASN A 235 -27.95 3.26 6.26
N THR A 236 -28.46 4.09 7.17
CA THR A 236 -29.86 4.57 7.11
C THR A 236 -30.01 6.09 7.19
N THR A 237 -29.04 6.80 7.77
CA THR A 237 -29.12 8.24 8.05
C THR A 237 -28.42 9.04 6.95
N VAL A 238 -29.12 10.03 6.40
CA VAL A 238 -28.54 10.99 5.45
C VAL A 238 -27.90 12.17 6.18
N LEU A 239 -26.96 12.85 5.52
CA LEU A 239 -26.33 14.05 6.07
C LEU A 239 -27.36 15.14 6.37
N GLN A 240 -27.17 15.83 7.48
CA GLN A 240 -28.04 16.93 7.86
C GLN A 240 -27.33 18.25 7.60
N LEU A 241 -27.98 19.16 6.86
CA LEU A 241 -27.54 20.54 6.68
C LEU A 241 -27.67 21.32 8.00
N SER A 242 -26.81 21.02 8.96
CA SER A 242 -26.74 21.60 10.30
C SER A 242 -25.28 21.79 10.72
N GLY A 243 -25.05 22.49 11.84
CA GLY A 243 -23.71 22.69 12.39
C GLY A 243 -22.72 23.29 11.39
N ASN A 244 -21.47 22.84 11.45
CA ASN A 244 -20.40 23.31 10.56
C ASN A 244 -20.65 22.97 9.09
N PHE A 245 -21.34 21.87 8.79
CA PHE A 245 -21.67 21.50 7.41
C PHE A 245 -22.55 22.56 6.73
N LEU A 246 -23.60 23.05 7.42
CA LEU A 246 -24.43 24.12 6.87
C LEU A 246 -23.64 25.41 6.65
N TRP A 247 -22.88 25.86 7.65
CA TRP A 247 -22.07 27.08 7.55
C TRP A 247 -21.04 27.02 6.43
N ASN A 248 -20.43 25.85 6.26
CA ASN A 248 -19.51 25.58 5.18
C ASN A 248 -20.18 25.71 3.80
N ARG A 249 -21.32 25.04 3.59
CA ARG A 249 -22.04 25.09 2.29
C ARG A 249 -22.50 26.52 1.97
N ILE A 250 -23.00 27.27 2.95
CA ILE A 250 -23.37 28.68 2.79
C ILE A 250 -22.13 29.52 2.44
N GLY A 251 -21.03 29.38 3.19
CA GLY A 251 -19.80 30.14 2.98
C GLY A 251 -19.20 29.91 1.59
N VAL A 252 -19.15 28.67 1.14
CA VAL A 252 -18.63 28.30 -0.19
C VAL A 252 -19.48 28.89 -1.32
N ILE A 253 -20.81 28.80 -1.21
CA ILE A 253 -21.73 29.35 -2.21
C ILE A 253 -21.61 30.89 -2.24
N LEU A 254 -21.57 31.54 -1.08
CA LEU A 254 -21.38 33.00 -1.00
C LEU A 254 -20.05 33.43 -1.62
N LEU A 255 -18.95 32.73 -1.32
CA LEU A 255 -17.65 32.98 -1.93
C LEU A 255 -17.70 32.85 -3.46
N ALA A 256 -18.33 31.79 -3.98
CA ALA A 256 -18.50 31.59 -5.42
C ALA A 256 -19.31 32.73 -6.06
N PHE A 257 -20.40 33.19 -5.43
CA PHE A 257 -21.15 34.33 -5.94
C PHE A 257 -20.35 35.64 -5.92
N LEU A 258 -19.59 35.90 -4.85
CA LEU A 258 -18.73 37.08 -4.75
C LEU A 258 -17.66 37.11 -5.85
N LEU A 259 -17.01 35.96 -6.10
CA LEU A 259 -16.03 35.82 -7.18
C LEU A 259 -16.67 36.02 -8.56
N LEU A 260 -17.86 35.47 -8.79
CA LEU A 260 -18.57 35.62 -10.06
C LEU A 260 -18.99 37.08 -10.31
N ILE A 261 -19.46 37.78 -9.28
CA ILE A 261 -19.79 39.22 -9.34
C ILE A 261 -18.53 40.04 -9.62
N ALA A 262 -17.41 39.72 -8.95
CA ALA A 262 -16.13 40.38 -9.21
C ALA A 262 -15.71 40.17 -10.67
N ALA A 263 -15.73 38.93 -11.17
CA ALA A 263 -15.42 38.63 -12.57
C ALA A 263 -16.29 39.40 -13.56
N TYR A 264 -17.59 39.50 -13.29
CA TYR A 264 -18.50 40.28 -14.11
C TYR A 264 -18.15 41.78 -14.12
N LYS A 265 -17.85 42.38 -12.95
CA LYS A 265 -17.50 43.81 -12.84
C LYS A 265 -16.19 44.16 -13.54
N PHE A 266 -15.20 43.27 -13.50
CA PHE A 266 -13.89 43.49 -14.11
C PHE A 266 -13.83 43.09 -15.59
N PHE A 267 -14.73 42.22 -16.07
CA PHE A 267 -14.75 41.81 -17.46
C PHE A 267 -15.20 42.95 -18.39
N LYS A 268 -14.35 43.30 -19.36
CA LYS A 268 -14.62 44.31 -20.38
C LYS A 268 -14.29 43.76 -21.76
N PHE A 269 -15.02 44.20 -22.79
CA PHE A 269 -14.64 44.00 -24.20
C PHE A 269 -13.45 44.90 -24.56
N LYS A 270 -12.31 44.59 -23.96
CA LYS A 270 -11.03 45.23 -24.26
C LYS A 270 -10.18 44.25 -25.06
N LEU A 271 -9.76 44.69 -26.24
CA LEU A 271 -8.70 44.00 -26.98
C LEU A 271 -7.44 44.04 -26.10
N THR A 272 -6.76 42.89 -25.99
CA THR A 272 -5.45 42.88 -25.34
C THR A 272 -4.58 43.84 -26.14
N ASN A 273 -4.16 44.95 -25.54
CA ASN A 273 -3.32 45.93 -26.21
C ASN A 273 -2.05 45.16 -26.63
N GLN A 274 -1.96 44.77 -27.91
CA GLN A 274 -0.65 44.60 -28.49
C GLN A 274 -0.05 45.98 -28.31
N GLN A 275 0.88 46.14 -27.37
CA GLN A 275 1.92 47.12 -27.58
C GLN A 275 2.38 46.84 -29.00
N LYS A 276 1.96 47.70 -29.94
CA LYS A 276 2.75 47.92 -31.13
C LYS A 276 4.10 48.27 -30.52
N LYS A 277 5.00 47.29 -30.42
CA LYS A 277 6.40 47.59 -30.61
C LYS A 277 6.33 48.48 -31.84
N LYS A 278 6.68 49.77 -31.68
CA LYS A 278 7.05 50.58 -32.82
C LYS A 278 8.14 49.75 -33.46
N ILE A 279 7.76 48.90 -34.40
CA ILE A 279 8.66 48.48 -35.44
C ILE A 279 8.91 49.84 -36.06
N ALA A 280 10.03 50.45 -35.69
CA ALA A 280 10.60 51.47 -36.54
C ALA A 280 10.60 50.79 -37.90
N ILE A 281 9.75 51.27 -38.79
CA ILE A 281 9.84 50.91 -40.20
C ILE A 281 11.18 51.54 -40.57
N ALA A 282 12.25 50.78 -40.37
CA ALA A 282 13.52 51.07 -40.98
C ALA A 282 13.20 50.96 -42.46
N ASN A 283 13.09 52.11 -43.12
CA ASN A 283 13.12 52.24 -44.56
C ASN A 283 14.54 51.88 -45.07
N ASP A 284 15.05 50.71 -44.69
CA ASP A 284 16.18 50.08 -45.35
C ASP A 284 15.62 49.01 -46.27
N GLN A 285 15.05 49.48 -47.39
CA GLN A 285 15.08 48.69 -48.61
C GLN A 285 16.47 48.81 -49.24
N GLU A 286 17.51 48.34 -48.54
CA GLU A 286 18.62 47.76 -49.26
C GLU A 286 18.15 46.42 -49.80
N THR A 287 17.94 46.38 -51.12
CA THR A 287 17.77 45.14 -51.87
C THR A 287 19.05 44.33 -51.75
N LYS A 288 19.22 43.60 -50.63
CA LYS A 288 20.22 42.55 -50.52
C LYS A 288 19.93 41.55 -51.64
N LYS A 289 20.69 41.64 -52.73
CA LYS A 289 20.75 40.61 -53.76
C LYS A 289 21.24 39.34 -53.08
N TYR A 290 20.30 38.46 -52.73
CA TYR A 290 20.64 37.12 -52.27
C TYR A 290 21.26 36.38 -53.45
N VAL A 291 22.59 36.27 -53.46
CA VAL A 291 23.29 35.38 -54.39
C VAL A 291 22.88 33.96 -54.02
N TYR A 292 22.06 33.34 -54.86
CA TYR A 292 21.64 31.96 -54.69
C TYR A 292 22.86 31.05 -54.92
N ASN A 293 23.48 30.59 -53.84
CA ASN A 293 24.49 29.55 -53.89
C ASN A 293 23.86 28.19 -53.59
N LYS A 294 24.07 27.24 -54.50
CA LYS A 294 23.65 25.85 -54.32
C LYS A 294 24.62 25.19 -53.35
N THR A 295 24.23 25.05 -52.08
CA THR A 295 24.99 24.25 -51.11
C THR A 295 24.80 22.76 -51.41
N ALA A 296 25.89 22.02 -51.60
CA ALA A 296 25.85 20.57 -51.74
C ALA A 296 25.35 19.95 -50.41
N THR A 297 24.16 19.35 -50.43
CA THR A 297 23.56 18.67 -49.27
C THR A 297 23.74 17.17 -49.42
N GLN A 298 24.45 16.56 -48.46
CA GLN A 298 24.61 15.11 -48.39
C GLN A 298 23.41 14.49 -47.67
N LEU A 299 22.47 13.94 -48.43
CA LEU A 299 21.18 13.42 -47.95
C LEU A 299 21.24 11.93 -47.53
N SER A 300 22.44 11.35 -47.45
CA SER A 300 22.65 9.93 -47.17
C SER A 300 23.91 9.71 -46.33
N GLY A 301 23.95 8.59 -45.61
CA GLY A 301 25.08 8.19 -44.76
C GLY A 301 24.84 8.35 -43.26
N LYS A 302 25.77 7.83 -42.45
CA LYS A 302 25.67 7.79 -40.98
C LYS A 302 25.63 9.20 -40.37
N GLY A 303 26.45 10.13 -40.86
CA GLY A 303 26.49 11.51 -40.36
C GLY A 303 25.15 12.25 -40.54
N TYR A 304 24.51 12.08 -41.71
CA TYR A 304 23.18 12.63 -41.98
C TYR A 304 22.11 12.01 -41.07
N PHE A 305 22.16 10.69 -40.86
CA PHE A 305 21.24 9.96 -40.00
C PHE A 305 21.27 10.46 -38.54
N PHE A 306 22.45 10.58 -37.94
CA PHE A 306 22.59 11.11 -36.57
C PHE A 306 22.22 12.59 -36.47
N SER A 307 22.61 13.41 -37.46
CA SER A 307 22.24 14.84 -37.50
C SER A 307 20.72 15.03 -37.56
N THR A 308 20.02 14.16 -38.30
CA THR A 308 18.55 14.13 -38.37
C THR A 308 17.95 13.83 -36.99
N ILE A 309 18.46 12.81 -36.29
CA ILE A 309 18.01 12.46 -34.93
C ILE A 309 18.21 13.65 -33.98
N LEU A 310 19.40 14.24 -33.94
CA LEU A 310 19.68 15.38 -33.04
C LEU A 310 18.80 16.60 -33.35
N SER A 311 18.54 16.88 -34.63
CA SER A 311 17.71 18.02 -35.04
C SER A 311 16.26 17.86 -34.55
N PHE A 312 15.64 16.71 -34.84
CA PHE A 312 14.28 16.43 -34.38
C PHE A 312 14.20 16.34 -32.85
N LEU A 313 15.18 15.71 -32.19
CA LEU A 313 15.26 15.63 -30.74
C LEU A 313 15.29 17.02 -30.10
N LYS A 314 16.12 17.93 -30.64
CA LYS A 314 16.20 19.31 -30.15
C LYS A 314 14.87 20.06 -30.30
N ILE A 315 14.20 19.89 -31.45
CA ILE A 315 12.89 20.51 -31.71
C ILE A 315 11.83 19.95 -30.76
N ASP A 316 11.75 18.63 -30.64
CA ASP A 316 10.76 17.93 -29.83
C ASP A 316 10.95 18.22 -28.33
N LEU A 317 12.19 18.19 -27.82
CA LEU A 317 12.51 18.54 -26.43
C LEU A 317 12.18 20.00 -26.14
N LYS A 318 12.67 20.94 -26.95
CA LYS A 318 12.43 22.37 -26.72
C LYS A 318 10.94 22.70 -26.77
N SER A 319 10.21 22.08 -27.69
CA SER A 319 8.77 22.33 -27.84
C SER A 319 7.92 21.62 -26.78
N THR A 320 8.40 20.53 -26.20
CA THR A 320 7.71 19.80 -25.12
C THR A 320 7.99 20.41 -23.76
N ILE A 321 9.26 20.63 -23.40
CA ILE A 321 9.66 21.17 -22.08
C ILE A 321 9.12 22.58 -21.87
N LYS A 322 9.07 23.40 -22.92
CA LYS A 322 8.49 24.76 -22.85
C LYS A 322 6.96 24.79 -22.95
N SER A 323 6.31 23.64 -23.09
CA SER A 323 4.86 23.58 -23.21
C SER A 323 4.19 23.74 -21.85
N ILE A 324 3.02 24.38 -21.85
CA ILE A 324 2.17 24.53 -20.66
C ILE A 324 1.83 23.17 -20.01
N PRO A 325 1.39 22.14 -20.76
CA PRO A 325 1.10 20.84 -20.17
C PRO A 325 2.30 20.21 -19.45
N PHE A 326 3.53 20.48 -19.90
CA PHE A 326 4.73 19.92 -19.28
C PHE A 326 5.04 20.58 -17.94
N VAL A 327 4.91 21.91 -17.86
CA VAL A 327 5.06 22.64 -16.60
C VAL A 327 4.00 22.19 -15.59
N VAL A 328 2.73 22.06 -16.02
CA VAL A 328 1.64 21.57 -15.18
C VAL A 328 1.92 20.14 -14.68
N LEU A 329 2.42 19.26 -15.55
CA LEU A 329 2.81 17.90 -15.17
C LEU A 329 3.92 17.91 -14.12
N VAL A 330 4.99 18.67 -14.31
CA VAL A 330 6.10 18.75 -13.35
C VAL A 330 5.62 19.24 -11.99
N VAL A 331 4.83 20.31 -11.96
CA VAL A 331 4.30 20.87 -10.70
C VAL A 331 3.40 19.86 -10.00
N LEU A 332 2.49 19.21 -10.74
CA LEU A 332 1.62 18.17 -10.18
C LEU A 332 2.44 17.00 -9.63
N THR A 333 3.44 16.52 -10.37
CA THR A 333 4.30 15.42 -9.94
C THR A 333 5.08 15.76 -8.69
N LEU A 334 5.73 16.92 -8.63
CA LEU A 334 6.48 17.35 -7.46
C LEU A 334 5.58 17.59 -6.26
N PHE A 335 4.39 18.15 -6.46
CA PHE A 335 3.43 18.34 -5.38
C PHE A 335 2.93 16.99 -4.84
N MET A 336 2.45 16.10 -5.70
CA MET A 336 1.96 14.77 -5.29
C MET A 336 3.06 13.96 -4.58
N LEU A 337 4.30 14.01 -5.10
CA LEU A 337 5.43 13.35 -4.46
C LEU A 337 5.80 14.01 -3.13
N GLY A 338 5.81 15.35 -3.05
CA GLY A 338 6.10 16.05 -1.79
C GLY A 338 5.07 15.74 -0.70
N MET A 339 3.81 15.58 -1.09
CA MET A 339 2.72 15.13 -0.21
C MET A 339 2.94 13.70 0.26
N GLU A 340 3.29 12.78 -0.64
CA GLU A 340 3.60 11.40 -0.29
C GLU A 340 4.83 11.32 0.63
N MET A 341 5.89 12.09 0.34
CA MET A 341 7.08 12.17 1.19
C MET A 341 6.74 12.72 2.57
N HIS A 342 5.96 13.79 2.66
CA HIS A 342 5.52 14.34 3.94
C HIS A 342 4.67 13.33 4.72
N GLY A 343 3.72 12.66 4.06
CA GLY A 343 2.92 11.60 4.65
C GLY A 343 3.75 10.38 5.07
N ALA A 344 4.76 9.99 4.30
CA ALA A 344 5.66 8.89 4.62
C ALA A 344 6.59 9.21 5.79
N ILE A 345 6.98 10.49 5.97
CA ILE A 345 7.77 10.96 7.11
C ILE A 345 6.91 11.02 8.37
N ASN A 346 5.67 11.52 8.25
CA ASN A 346 4.73 11.55 9.36
C ASN A 346 4.25 10.13 9.65
N GLY A 347 4.76 9.49 10.70
CA GLY A 347 4.41 8.11 11.07
C GLY A 347 2.95 7.85 11.47
N GLY A 348 2.08 8.85 11.32
CA GLY A 348 0.67 8.82 11.67
C GLY A 348 0.43 9.17 13.13
N ILE A 349 -0.73 8.76 13.63
CA ILE A 349 -1.29 9.13 14.94
C ILE A 349 -0.47 8.60 16.11
N ARG A 350 -0.04 7.35 15.98
CA ARG A 350 0.67 6.63 17.04
C ARG A 350 2.16 6.87 16.93
N LEU A 351 2.70 6.91 15.71
CA LEU A 351 4.14 6.86 15.48
C LEU A 351 4.76 8.26 15.31
N PRO A 352 5.94 8.50 15.89
CA PRO A 352 6.65 9.74 15.67
C PRO A 352 7.12 9.81 14.22
N GLN A 353 7.72 10.94 13.84
CA GLN A 353 8.29 11.09 12.51
C GLN A 353 9.37 10.01 12.26
N TYR A 354 9.42 9.49 11.05
CA TYR A 354 10.53 8.64 10.62
C TYR A 354 11.73 9.49 10.22
N PHE A 355 12.94 8.93 10.36
CA PHE A 355 14.10 9.55 9.74
C PHE A 355 13.92 9.58 8.22
N VAL A 356 14.33 10.68 7.59
CA VAL A 356 14.22 10.88 6.14
C VAL A 356 15.35 10.14 5.43
N THR A 357 15.37 8.81 5.54
CA THR A 357 16.40 7.97 4.92
C THR A 357 16.26 7.93 3.40
N THR A 358 17.33 7.52 2.72
CA THR A 358 17.28 7.34 1.28
C THR A 358 16.26 6.25 0.90
N ALA A 359 16.12 5.19 1.70
CA ALA A 359 15.10 4.17 1.47
C ALA A 359 13.68 4.73 1.56
N LEU A 360 13.37 5.54 2.58
CA LEU A 360 12.05 6.13 2.73
C LEU A 360 11.69 6.99 1.49
N MET A 361 12.64 7.81 1.02
CA MET A 361 12.44 8.65 -0.16
C MET A 361 12.29 7.85 -1.45
N ILE A 362 13.09 6.80 -1.66
CA ILE A 362 12.97 5.91 -2.82
C ILE A 362 11.63 5.18 -2.83
N ASN A 363 11.17 4.72 -1.68
CA ASN A 363 9.88 4.05 -1.55
C ASN A 363 8.73 5.02 -1.86
N ALA A 364 8.77 6.26 -1.37
CA ALA A 364 7.79 7.29 -1.73
C ALA A 364 7.80 7.60 -3.24
N ILE A 365 8.98 7.73 -3.86
CA ILE A 365 9.09 7.94 -5.31
C ILE A 365 8.53 6.75 -6.09
N SER A 366 8.84 5.52 -5.67
CA SER A 366 8.41 4.29 -6.33
C SER A 366 6.89 4.09 -6.23
N ALA A 367 6.27 4.52 -5.14
CA ALA A 367 4.83 4.46 -4.95
C ALA A 367 4.08 5.48 -5.85
N THR A 368 4.60 6.70 -5.98
CA THR A 368 3.87 7.80 -6.66
C THR A 368 4.22 7.97 -8.14
N LEU A 369 5.49 7.90 -8.51
CA LEU A 369 5.97 8.33 -9.83
C LEU A 369 5.51 7.45 -11.00
N PRO A 370 5.43 6.10 -10.90
CA PRO A 370 5.06 5.23 -12.02
C PRO A 370 3.75 5.60 -12.73
N ILE A 371 2.67 5.83 -11.99
CA ILE A 371 1.35 6.17 -12.58
C ILE A 371 1.41 7.50 -13.34
N LEU A 372 2.11 8.50 -12.77
CA LEU A 372 2.27 9.82 -13.38
C LEU A 372 3.15 9.76 -14.63
N LEU A 373 4.23 8.99 -14.59
CA LEU A 373 5.09 8.73 -15.76
C LEU A 373 4.32 8.04 -16.87
N LEU A 374 3.51 7.04 -16.55
CA LEU A 374 2.75 6.28 -17.54
C LEU A 374 1.71 7.18 -18.25
N LEU A 375 1.00 8.03 -17.51
CA LEU A 375 0.14 9.07 -18.07
C LEU A 375 0.91 10.06 -18.95
N ALA A 376 2.10 10.48 -18.51
CA ALA A 376 2.97 11.35 -19.28
C ALA A 376 3.43 10.69 -20.60
N MET A 377 3.81 9.42 -20.56
CA MET A 377 4.20 8.66 -21.74
C MET A 377 3.04 8.52 -22.73
N LEU A 378 1.81 8.24 -22.25
CA LEU A 378 0.61 8.17 -23.09
C LEU A 378 0.34 9.49 -23.80
N PHE A 379 0.35 10.59 -23.04
CA PHE A 379 0.07 11.93 -23.58
C PHE A 379 1.15 12.37 -24.57
N TYR A 380 2.41 12.40 -24.16
CA TYR A 380 3.51 12.89 -25.01
C TYR A 380 3.84 11.92 -26.13
N GLY A 381 3.69 10.62 -25.95
CA GLY A 381 3.93 9.65 -27.01
C GLY A 381 2.95 9.79 -28.17
N SER A 382 1.67 10.05 -27.87
CA SER A 382 0.69 10.40 -28.90
C SER A 382 0.93 11.78 -29.50
N GLU A 383 1.19 12.78 -28.66
CA GLU A 383 1.36 14.15 -29.13
C GLU A 383 2.58 14.30 -30.03
N LEU A 384 3.74 13.74 -29.66
CA LEU A 384 4.99 13.87 -30.42
C LEU A 384 4.90 13.32 -31.85
N VAL A 385 4.13 12.24 -32.06
CA VAL A 385 3.94 11.62 -33.39
C VAL A 385 2.97 12.42 -34.26
N TRP A 386 1.93 13.01 -33.66
CA TRP A 386 0.87 13.71 -34.41
C TRP A 386 1.02 15.23 -34.45
N LYS A 387 1.98 15.80 -33.71
CA LYS A 387 2.16 17.24 -33.51
C LYS A 387 2.19 18.03 -34.81
N SER A 388 2.97 17.58 -35.78
CA SER A 388 3.12 18.30 -37.05
C SER A 388 1.83 18.35 -37.85
N LYS A 389 1.03 17.28 -37.83
CA LYS A 389 -0.31 17.26 -38.45
C LYS A 389 -1.26 18.18 -37.68
N SER A 390 -1.26 18.12 -36.34
CA SER A 390 -2.12 18.97 -35.50
C SER A 390 -1.82 20.47 -35.64
N LEU A 391 -0.59 20.84 -35.95
CA LEU A 391 -0.16 22.23 -36.20
C LEU A 391 -0.15 22.61 -37.69
N ASN A 392 -0.67 21.77 -38.60
CA ASN A 392 -0.61 21.95 -40.05
C ASN A 392 0.80 22.18 -40.62
N PHE A 393 1.83 21.69 -39.92
CA PHE A 393 3.24 21.74 -40.32
C PHE A 393 3.68 20.50 -41.12
N SER A 394 2.88 19.44 -41.13
CA SER A 394 3.25 18.16 -41.75
C SER A 394 3.59 18.27 -43.24
N SER A 395 3.04 19.24 -43.98
CA SER A 395 3.38 19.44 -45.40
C SER A 395 4.81 19.96 -45.59
N ILE A 396 5.30 20.77 -44.65
CA ILE A 396 6.69 21.27 -44.64
C ILE A 396 7.63 20.18 -44.13
N GLU A 397 7.23 19.45 -43.09
CA GLU A 397 8.03 18.33 -42.59
C GLU A 397 8.23 17.26 -43.67
N ASN A 398 7.14 16.83 -44.34
CA ASN A 398 7.19 15.77 -45.35
C ASN A 398 7.85 16.17 -46.68
N SER A 399 8.20 17.45 -46.89
CA SER A 399 8.95 17.88 -48.09
C SER A 399 10.47 17.71 -47.93
N ILE A 400 10.95 17.41 -46.72
CA ILE A 400 12.35 17.17 -46.40
C ILE A 400 12.66 15.67 -46.55
N SER A 401 13.83 15.32 -47.09
CA SER A 401 14.28 13.92 -47.14
C SER A 401 14.81 13.48 -45.78
N PHE A 402 14.18 12.55 -45.08
CA PHE A 402 14.73 11.99 -43.82
C PHE A 402 14.42 10.50 -43.69
N SER A 403 15.18 9.81 -42.84
CA SER A 403 14.91 8.40 -42.52
C SER A 403 13.76 8.28 -41.52
N ASN A 404 12.76 7.46 -41.83
CA ASN A 404 11.66 7.15 -40.91
C ASN A 404 12.16 6.50 -39.62
N VAL A 405 13.25 5.72 -39.70
CA VAL A 405 13.90 5.12 -38.53
C VAL A 405 14.55 6.19 -37.66
N ALA A 406 15.22 7.18 -38.28
CA ALA A 406 15.78 8.31 -37.54
C ALA A 406 14.68 9.12 -36.82
N LEU A 407 13.54 9.36 -37.50
CA LEU A 407 12.41 10.05 -36.88
C LEU A 407 11.84 9.24 -35.71
N PHE A 408 11.59 7.94 -35.90
CA PHE A 408 11.09 7.05 -34.84
C PHE A 408 12.02 7.03 -33.61
N ILE A 409 13.33 6.87 -33.82
CA ILE A 409 14.34 6.91 -32.76
C ILE A 409 14.32 8.28 -32.06
N SER A 410 14.24 9.39 -32.81
CA SER A 410 14.16 10.73 -32.23
C SER A 410 12.96 10.87 -31.29
N LYS A 411 11.78 10.38 -31.69
CA LYS A 411 10.56 10.42 -30.84
C LYS A 411 10.74 9.58 -29.57
N PHE A 412 11.31 8.39 -29.70
CA PHE A 412 11.60 7.52 -28.55
C PHE A 412 12.61 8.16 -27.58
N VAL A 413 13.73 8.67 -28.09
CA VAL A 413 14.76 9.33 -27.27
C VAL A 413 14.20 10.59 -26.59
N THR A 414 13.26 11.29 -27.22
CA THR A 414 12.54 12.41 -26.58
C THR A 414 11.75 11.94 -25.37
N LEU A 415 10.95 10.87 -25.49
CA LEU A 415 10.19 10.30 -24.35
C LEU A 415 11.10 9.74 -23.25
N PHE A 416 12.20 9.09 -23.64
CA PHE A 416 13.22 8.62 -22.73
C PHE A 416 13.76 9.80 -21.89
N PHE A 417 14.17 10.89 -22.53
CA PHE A 417 14.68 12.07 -21.84
C PHE A 417 13.62 12.72 -20.93
N ILE A 418 12.36 12.77 -21.35
CA ILE A 418 11.26 13.24 -20.49
C ILE A 418 11.15 12.39 -19.21
N SER A 419 11.27 11.07 -19.34
CA SER A 419 11.23 10.15 -18.19
C SER A 419 12.40 10.40 -17.24
N ILE A 420 13.62 10.48 -17.79
CA ILE A 420 14.84 10.76 -17.01
C ILE A 420 14.75 12.12 -16.30
N LEU A 421 14.25 13.16 -16.98
CA LEU A 421 14.10 14.49 -16.39
C LEU A 421 13.11 14.48 -15.21
N LEU A 422 11.98 13.80 -15.33
CA LEU A 422 11.01 13.69 -14.23
C LEU A 422 11.58 12.91 -13.04
N ILE A 423 12.27 11.78 -13.29
CA ILE A 423 12.94 11.00 -12.23
C ILE A 423 14.00 11.85 -11.54
N PHE A 424 14.81 12.59 -12.31
CA PHE A 424 15.84 13.48 -11.76
C PHE A 424 15.24 14.55 -10.84
N LEU A 425 14.16 15.21 -11.26
CA LEU A 425 13.47 16.20 -10.44
C LEU A 425 12.89 15.60 -9.15
N CYS A 426 12.40 14.35 -9.20
CA CYS A 426 11.92 13.63 -8.03
C CYS A 426 13.06 13.26 -7.06
N ILE A 427 14.22 12.85 -7.58
CA ILE A 427 15.43 12.59 -6.78
C ILE A 427 15.87 13.88 -6.08
N VAL A 428 15.92 15.00 -6.82
CA VAL A 428 16.26 16.32 -6.25
C VAL A 428 15.30 16.67 -5.12
N LEU A 429 13.99 16.45 -5.30
CA LEU A 429 13.01 16.70 -4.24
C LEU A 429 13.27 15.82 -3.01
N GLY A 430 13.53 14.51 -3.19
CA GLY A 430 13.87 13.61 -2.09
C GLY A 430 15.10 14.09 -1.31
N VAL A 431 16.17 14.46 -2.02
CA VAL A 431 17.38 15.02 -1.41
C VAL A 431 17.09 16.33 -0.67
N LEU A 432 16.24 17.21 -1.22
CA LEU A 432 15.82 18.43 -0.55
C LEU A 432 15.09 18.13 0.78
N PHE A 433 14.20 17.13 0.81
CA PHE A 433 13.55 16.70 2.05
C PHE A 433 14.58 16.20 3.07
N GLN A 434 15.58 15.42 2.65
CA GLN A 434 16.65 14.98 3.55
C GLN A 434 17.42 16.15 4.18
N PHE A 435 17.67 17.22 3.41
CA PHE A 435 18.27 18.46 3.94
C PHE A 435 17.33 19.25 4.86
N ILE A 436 16.07 19.44 4.46
CA ILE A 436 15.06 20.18 5.24
C ILE A 436 14.85 19.55 6.62
N TYR A 437 14.87 18.23 6.70
CA TYR A 437 14.65 17.47 7.95
C TYR A 437 15.96 17.10 8.68
N ASN A 438 17.10 17.71 8.31
CA ASN A 438 18.41 17.53 8.95
C ASN A 438 18.94 16.08 8.98
N TYR A 439 18.67 15.30 7.92
CA TYR A 439 19.18 13.93 7.75
C TYR A 439 19.99 13.77 6.44
N PRO A 440 21.19 14.40 6.30
CA PRO A 440 21.94 14.45 5.04
C PRO A 440 22.73 13.16 4.73
N ILE A 441 22.20 11.98 5.07
CA ILE A 441 22.81 10.68 4.72
C ILE A 441 22.20 10.20 3.41
N ILE A 442 22.93 10.42 2.32
CA ILE A 442 22.47 10.18 0.95
C ILE A 442 23.19 8.96 0.36
N ASP A 443 22.42 7.94 -0.02
CA ASP A 443 22.89 6.85 -0.87
C ASP A 443 22.61 7.16 -2.34
N PHE A 444 23.58 7.77 -3.02
CA PHE A 444 23.44 8.09 -4.45
C PHE A 444 23.27 6.86 -5.33
N LYS A 445 23.84 5.70 -4.95
CA LYS A 445 23.69 4.46 -5.72
C LYS A 445 22.24 4.01 -5.69
N ALA A 446 21.59 4.12 -4.54
CA ALA A 446 20.17 3.85 -4.37
C ALA A 446 19.32 4.81 -5.23
N TYR A 447 19.56 6.12 -5.19
CA TYR A 447 18.81 7.05 -6.04
C TYR A 447 19.00 6.81 -7.55
N LEU A 448 20.25 6.57 -7.98
CA LEU A 448 20.54 6.28 -9.39
C LEU A 448 19.83 5.02 -9.89
N SER A 449 19.54 4.07 -9.00
CA SER A 449 18.79 2.86 -9.34
C SER A 449 17.36 3.15 -9.83
N LEU A 450 16.76 4.30 -9.46
CA LEU A 450 15.43 4.69 -9.93
C LEU A 450 15.38 4.89 -11.46
N PHE A 451 16.48 5.32 -12.09
CA PHE A 451 16.55 5.38 -13.55
C PHE A 451 16.42 4.00 -14.19
N TYR A 452 16.84 2.95 -13.48
CA TYR A 452 16.68 1.57 -13.92
C TYR A 452 15.30 1.02 -13.54
N TYR A 453 14.88 1.12 -12.29
CA TYR A 453 13.63 0.48 -11.82
C TYR A 453 12.34 1.22 -12.20
N ILE A 454 12.43 2.50 -12.52
CA ILE A 454 11.31 3.32 -12.98
C ILE A 454 11.53 3.78 -14.43
N GLY A 455 12.73 4.26 -14.74
CA GLY A 455 13.04 4.82 -16.06
C GLY A 455 12.99 3.79 -17.19
N LEU A 456 13.54 2.58 -17.00
CA LEU A 456 13.50 1.53 -18.02
C LEU A 456 12.05 1.09 -18.34
N PRO A 457 11.20 0.71 -17.36
CA PRO A 457 9.79 0.40 -17.61
C PRO A 457 9.04 1.52 -18.35
N ALA A 458 9.17 2.77 -17.88
CA ALA A 458 8.52 3.92 -18.51
C ALA A 458 8.96 4.11 -19.97
N SER A 459 10.24 3.87 -20.26
CA SER A 459 10.78 3.95 -21.61
C SER A 459 10.23 2.85 -22.51
N LEU A 460 10.10 1.62 -22.03
CA LEU A 460 9.47 0.53 -22.78
C LEU A 460 8.00 0.83 -23.07
N CYS A 461 7.26 1.38 -22.10
CA CYS A 461 5.90 1.86 -22.31
C CYS A 461 5.86 2.96 -23.38
N GLY A 462 6.76 3.94 -23.33
CA GLY A 462 6.89 4.99 -24.34
C GLY A 462 7.18 4.44 -25.74
N LEU A 463 8.07 3.46 -25.85
CA LEU A 463 8.39 2.78 -27.11
C LEU A 463 7.16 2.06 -27.69
N LEU A 464 6.42 1.32 -26.85
CA LEU A 464 5.18 0.65 -27.24
C LEU A 464 4.14 1.66 -27.75
N ILE A 465 3.97 2.79 -27.05
CA ILE A 465 3.03 3.83 -27.45
C ILE A 465 3.40 4.38 -28.83
N ILE A 466 4.67 4.71 -29.07
CA ILE A 466 5.11 5.21 -30.38
C ILE A 466 4.86 4.15 -31.46
N ALA A 467 5.19 2.88 -31.21
CA ALA A 467 4.94 1.80 -32.17
C ALA A 467 3.45 1.70 -32.54
N LEU A 468 2.54 1.73 -31.57
CA LEU A 468 1.09 1.72 -31.81
C LEU A 468 0.62 2.97 -32.58
N GLN A 469 1.18 4.15 -32.28
CA GLN A 469 0.87 5.39 -32.99
C GLN A 469 1.29 5.36 -34.46
N TYR A 470 2.31 4.57 -34.81
CA TYR A 470 2.72 4.34 -36.20
C TYR A 470 1.88 3.27 -36.91
N ILE A 471 1.42 2.25 -36.19
CA ILE A 471 0.58 1.17 -36.72
C ILE A 471 -0.83 1.68 -37.08
N PHE A 472 -1.45 2.47 -36.20
CA PHE A 472 -2.82 2.92 -36.37
C PHE A 472 -2.89 4.29 -37.06
N LYS A 473 -3.73 4.39 -38.10
CA LYS A 473 -3.90 5.62 -38.90
C LYS A 473 -4.64 6.77 -38.18
N ASN A 474 -5.18 6.54 -36.99
CA ASN A 474 -5.94 7.53 -36.23
C ASN A 474 -5.34 7.72 -34.83
N LYS A 475 -4.96 8.96 -34.51
CA LYS A 475 -4.37 9.38 -33.22
C LYS A 475 -5.14 8.85 -32.01
N TYR A 476 -6.46 9.03 -32.01
CA TYR A 476 -7.30 8.71 -30.85
C TYR A 476 -7.50 7.20 -30.70
N ILE A 477 -7.64 6.47 -31.80
CA ILE A 477 -7.74 5.00 -31.76
C ILE A 477 -6.44 4.41 -31.21
N ALA A 478 -5.29 4.86 -31.73
CA ALA A 478 -3.98 4.44 -31.25
C ALA A 478 -3.79 4.72 -29.75
N LEU A 479 -4.20 5.91 -29.30
CA LEU A 479 -4.13 6.31 -27.90
C LEU A 479 -5.03 5.44 -27.01
N ILE A 480 -6.28 5.18 -27.42
CA ILE A 480 -7.22 4.34 -26.67
C ILE A 480 -6.68 2.91 -26.53
N ILE A 481 -6.15 2.33 -27.62
CA ILE A 481 -5.59 0.97 -27.60
C ILE A 481 -4.35 0.93 -26.69
N ALA A 482 -3.45 1.90 -26.80
CA ALA A 482 -2.28 1.99 -25.93
C ALA A 482 -2.67 2.15 -24.46
N ALA A 483 -3.65 3.01 -24.16
CA ALA A 483 -4.15 3.23 -22.81
C ALA A 483 -4.80 1.96 -22.24
N ALA A 484 -5.68 1.31 -23.00
CA ALA A 484 -6.34 0.06 -22.59
C ALA A 484 -5.30 -1.04 -22.32
N PHE A 485 -4.33 -1.21 -23.22
CA PHE A 485 -3.26 -2.19 -23.05
C PHE A 485 -2.44 -1.92 -21.78
N LEU A 486 -2.00 -0.67 -21.55
CA LEU A 486 -1.21 -0.34 -20.37
C LEU A 486 -2.03 -0.42 -19.09
N VAL A 487 -3.29 0.00 -19.08
CA VAL A 487 -4.17 -0.13 -17.90
C VAL A 487 -4.38 -1.61 -17.56
N ILE A 488 -4.72 -2.47 -18.52
CA ILE A 488 -4.93 -3.90 -18.27
C ILE A 488 -3.64 -4.55 -17.75
N THR A 489 -2.49 -4.22 -18.33
CA THR A 489 -1.22 -4.87 -18.02
C THR A 489 -0.55 -4.34 -16.75
N ASN A 490 -0.66 -3.04 -16.44
CA ASN A 490 0.04 -2.41 -15.31
C ASN A 490 -0.85 -2.13 -14.09
N SER A 491 -2.18 -2.25 -14.18
CA SER A 491 -3.08 -1.97 -13.04
C SER A 491 -3.72 -3.22 -12.44
N LEU A 492 -4.29 -3.07 -11.24
CA LEU A 492 -5.05 -4.12 -10.56
C LEU A 492 -6.31 -4.54 -11.33
N LEU A 493 -6.86 -3.67 -12.20
CA LEU A 493 -8.01 -4.02 -13.05
C LEU A 493 -7.72 -5.24 -13.93
N GLY A 494 -6.47 -5.42 -14.37
CA GLY A 494 -6.07 -6.62 -15.11
C GLY A 494 -6.38 -7.91 -14.37
N ASN A 495 -6.27 -7.94 -13.04
CA ASN A 495 -6.57 -9.13 -12.24
C ASN A 495 -8.05 -9.50 -12.31
N ALA A 496 -8.96 -8.51 -12.36
CA ALA A 496 -10.40 -8.75 -12.47
C ALA A 496 -10.77 -9.40 -13.81
N PHE A 497 -10.00 -9.13 -14.87
CA PHE A 497 -10.14 -9.77 -16.18
C PHE A 497 -9.28 -11.04 -16.34
N GLY A 498 -8.67 -11.55 -15.27
CA GLY A 498 -7.84 -12.76 -15.30
C GLY A 498 -6.39 -12.57 -15.75
N PHE A 499 -5.92 -11.33 -15.98
CA PHE A 499 -4.53 -11.01 -16.32
C PHE A 499 -3.65 -10.90 -15.07
N SER A 500 -3.59 -11.94 -14.25
CA SER A 500 -2.74 -11.98 -13.05
C SER A 500 -1.33 -12.54 -13.31
N HIS A 501 -1.16 -13.33 -14.36
CA HIS A 501 0.09 -14.01 -14.68
C HIS A 501 1.23 -13.04 -15.06
N PRO A 502 2.49 -13.22 -14.60
CA PRO A 502 3.58 -12.29 -14.90
C PRO A 502 3.85 -12.06 -16.39
N LEU A 503 3.55 -13.02 -17.26
CA LEU A 503 3.66 -12.85 -18.73
C LEU A 503 2.67 -11.83 -19.31
N THR A 504 1.51 -11.66 -18.68
CA THR A 504 0.50 -10.67 -19.12
C THR A 504 0.77 -9.29 -18.52
N ARG A 505 1.80 -9.17 -17.67
CA ARG A 505 2.22 -7.95 -17.01
C ARG A 505 3.37 -7.29 -17.77
N PHE A 506 3.01 -6.39 -18.67
CA PHE A 506 3.95 -5.71 -19.56
C PHE A 506 4.68 -4.55 -18.86
N ALA A 507 6.01 -4.57 -18.92
CA ALA A 507 6.88 -3.50 -18.41
C ALA A 507 6.46 -2.98 -17.02
N ASN A 508 6.07 -3.89 -16.12
CA ASN A 508 5.66 -3.50 -14.78
C ASN A 508 6.83 -2.89 -14.01
N PHE A 509 6.54 -1.77 -13.35
CA PHE A 509 7.45 -1.11 -12.42
C PHE A 509 7.78 -2.03 -11.24
N MET A 510 8.96 -1.82 -10.64
CA MET A 510 9.38 -2.59 -9.47
C MET A 510 8.49 -2.23 -8.26
N PRO A 511 8.00 -3.21 -7.48
CA PRO A 511 7.15 -2.93 -6.33
C PRO A 511 7.91 -2.23 -5.19
N ASP A 512 7.16 -1.54 -4.33
CA ASP A 512 7.65 -0.70 -3.21
C ASP A 512 8.26 -1.52 -2.06
N VAL A 513 9.49 -1.99 -2.24
CA VAL A 513 10.27 -2.68 -1.19
C VAL A 513 11.76 -2.40 -1.37
N TYR A 514 12.20 -1.18 -1.04
CA TYR A 514 13.61 -0.91 -0.78
C TYR A 514 13.87 -0.83 0.73
N SER A 515 14.81 -1.64 1.21
CA SER A 515 15.24 -1.71 2.62
C SER A 515 16.58 -1.00 2.81
N ASP A 516 16.76 -0.24 3.90
CA ASP A 516 18.06 0.35 4.24
C ASP A 516 19.09 -0.76 4.56
N ILE A 517 18.64 -1.90 5.08
CA ILE A 517 19.46 -3.09 5.39
C ILE A 517 19.74 -3.97 4.15
N ALA A 518 18.70 -4.26 3.35
CA ALA A 518 18.75 -5.30 2.30
C ALA A 518 18.76 -4.76 0.86
N GLY A 519 18.56 -3.45 0.65
CA GLY A 519 18.34 -2.85 -0.67
C GLY A 519 17.12 -3.44 -1.38
N PHE A 520 17.25 -3.78 -2.67
CA PHE A 520 16.21 -4.47 -3.46
C PHE A 520 16.30 -6.01 -3.42
N SER A 521 17.38 -6.56 -2.85
CA SER A 521 17.66 -8.00 -2.75
C SER A 521 17.33 -8.81 -4.04
N TYR A 522 16.70 -9.98 -3.90
CA TYR A 522 16.43 -10.93 -5.00
C TYR A 522 15.42 -10.41 -6.04
N LEU A 523 14.63 -9.37 -5.73
CA LEU A 523 13.62 -8.83 -6.65
C LEU A 523 14.26 -8.30 -7.95
N SER A 524 15.50 -7.83 -7.87
CA SER A 524 16.26 -7.37 -9.04
C SER A 524 16.45 -8.46 -10.10
N LYS A 525 16.62 -9.73 -9.68
CA LYS A 525 16.78 -10.88 -10.61
C LYS A 525 15.48 -11.11 -11.40
N ALA A 526 14.33 -11.09 -10.74
CA ALA A 526 13.03 -11.19 -11.42
C ALA A 526 12.75 -10.01 -12.35
N PHE A 527 13.10 -8.80 -11.90
CA PHE A 527 12.90 -7.58 -12.68
C PHE A 527 13.64 -7.62 -14.01
N ILE A 528 14.91 -8.04 -14.02
CA ILE A 528 15.72 -8.16 -15.26
C ILE A 528 15.03 -9.07 -16.29
N ILE A 529 14.57 -10.26 -15.86
CA ILE A 529 13.93 -11.23 -16.76
C ILE A 529 12.63 -10.63 -17.35
N LYS A 530 11.81 -9.99 -16.51
CA LYS A 530 10.55 -9.34 -16.94
C LYS A 530 10.79 -8.15 -17.88
N MET A 531 11.82 -7.35 -17.62
CA MET A 531 12.21 -6.24 -18.50
C MET A 531 12.75 -6.73 -19.84
N PHE A 532 13.53 -7.80 -19.85
CA PHE A 532 14.05 -8.38 -21.07
C PHE A 532 12.93 -8.98 -21.96
N TYR A 533 11.94 -9.62 -21.34
CA TYR A 533 10.71 -10.05 -22.01
C TYR A 533 9.96 -8.86 -22.63
N SER A 534 9.72 -7.81 -21.85
CA SER A 534 9.00 -6.60 -22.29
C SER A 534 9.76 -5.84 -23.38
N PHE A 535 11.09 -5.76 -23.28
CA PHE A 535 11.94 -5.17 -24.32
C PHE A 535 11.86 -5.96 -25.62
N SER A 536 11.94 -7.28 -25.56
CA SER A 536 11.82 -8.14 -26.75
C SER A 536 10.47 -7.97 -27.44
N PHE A 537 9.39 -7.90 -26.66
CA PHE A 537 8.03 -7.66 -27.16
C PHE A 537 7.89 -6.29 -27.84
N THR A 538 8.37 -5.22 -27.19
CA THR A 538 8.30 -3.87 -27.77
C THR A 538 9.21 -3.68 -28.96
N LEU A 539 10.38 -4.32 -28.98
CA LEU A 539 11.28 -4.30 -30.11
C LEU A 539 10.63 -4.97 -31.33
N LEU A 540 9.98 -6.12 -31.13
CA LEU A 540 9.21 -6.81 -32.17
C LEU A 540 8.12 -5.88 -32.75
N LEU A 541 7.30 -5.27 -31.87
CA LEU A 541 6.25 -4.32 -32.28
C LEU A 541 6.82 -3.09 -33.00
N SER A 542 7.97 -2.58 -32.57
CA SER A 542 8.62 -1.43 -33.19
C SER A 542 9.12 -1.74 -34.59
N VAL A 543 9.71 -2.92 -34.80
CA VAL A 543 10.12 -3.37 -36.14
C VAL A 543 8.89 -3.50 -37.05
N ILE A 544 7.79 -4.09 -36.56
CA ILE A 544 6.52 -4.17 -37.30
C ILE A 544 5.99 -2.78 -37.66
N ALA A 545 5.99 -1.84 -36.70
CA ALA A 545 5.52 -0.48 -36.91
C ALA A 545 6.33 0.26 -38.00
N ILE A 546 7.67 0.13 -37.99
CA ILE A 546 8.55 0.72 -38.99
C ILE A 546 8.28 0.12 -40.39
N LEU A 547 8.12 -1.20 -40.49
CA LEU A 547 7.83 -1.89 -41.74
C LEU A 547 6.47 -1.48 -42.35
N LEU A 548 5.45 -1.29 -41.51
CA LEU A 548 4.12 -0.86 -41.95
C LEU A 548 4.07 0.62 -42.35
N PHE A 549 4.94 1.46 -41.78
CA PHE A 549 4.96 2.89 -42.05
C PHE A 549 5.62 3.25 -43.39
N GLU A 550 6.48 2.40 -43.95
CA GLU A 550 6.98 2.58 -45.32
C GLU A 550 5.79 2.52 -46.30
N LYS A 551 5.39 3.69 -46.83
CA LYS A 551 4.24 3.90 -47.74
C LYS A 551 4.21 3.00 -48.98
N SER A 552 5.23 2.18 -49.22
CA SER A 552 5.30 1.19 -50.29
C SER A 552 5.37 -0.23 -49.74
N LEU A 553 4.24 -0.74 -49.24
CA LEU A 553 4.06 -2.17 -48.90
C LEU A 553 4.48 -3.11 -50.06
N LYS A 554 4.48 -2.63 -51.31
CA LYS A 554 4.91 -3.37 -52.51
C LYS A 554 6.41 -3.71 -52.57
N LYS A 555 7.27 -3.20 -51.67
CA LYS A 555 8.74 -3.42 -51.70
C LYS A 555 9.34 -3.95 -50.38
N VAL A 556 8.54 -4.50 -49.46
CA VAL A 556 9.09 -5.17 -48.27
C VAL A 556 9.82 -6.45 -48.71
N LYS A 557 11.15 -6.42 -48.76
CA LYS A 557 11.97 -7.56 -49.17
C LYS A 557 11.91 -8.67 -48.10
N ILE A 558 11.96 -9.95 -48.52
CA ILE A 558 12.05 -11.13 -47.62
C ILE A 558 13.19 -11.00 -46.59
N LYS A 559 14.29 -10.30 -46.92
CA LYS A 559 15.40 -10.03 -45.99
C LYS A 559 14.97 -9.21 -44.76
N SER A 560 13.92 -8.39 -44.86
CA SER A 560 13.38 -7.57 -43.76
C SER A 560 12.69 -8.42 -42.68
N PHE A 561 12.12 -9.57 -43.04
CA PHE A 561 11.47 -10.48 -42.09
C PHE A 561 12.47 -11.21 -41.18
N ARG A 562 13.74 -11.38 -41.61
CA ARG A 562 14.79 -11.96 -40.75
C ARG A 562 15.08 -11.11 -39.51
N LEU A 563 14.80 -9.81 -39.56
CA LEU A 563 14.95 -8.89 -38.41
C LEU A 563 13.96 -9.17 -37.28
N LEU A 564 12.87 -9.92 -37.55
CA LEU A 564 11.89 -10.32 -36.54
C LEU A 564 12.32 -11.58 -35.76
N LEU A 565 13.19 -12.43 -36.33
CA LEU A 565 13.58 -13.69 -35.71
C LEU A 565 14.29 -13.49 -34.37
N LEU A 566 15.21 -12.53 -34.31
CA LEU A 566 15.98 -12.25 -33.09
C LEU A 566 15.09 -11.84 -31.90
N PRO A 567 14.26 -10.77 -31.97
CA PRO A 567 13.37 -10.42 -30.86
C PRO A 567 12.36 -11.52 -30.53
N LEU A 568 11.94 -12.33 -31.52
CA LEU A 568 11.05 -13.46 -31.30
C LEU A 568 11.71 -14.57 -30.47
N THR A 569 12.96 -14.93 -30.79
CA THR A 569 13.72 -15.93 -30.00
C THR A 569 13.95 -15.48 -28.56
N PHE A 570 14.25 -14.19 -28.34
CA PHE A 570 14.41 -13.64 -27.01
C PHE A 570 13.09 -13.55 -26.24
N LEU A 571 11.98 -13.23 -26.93
CA LEU A 571 10.64 -13.23 -26.34
C LEU A 571 10.24 -14.63 -25.84
N PHE A 572 10.43 -15.67 -26.67
CA PHE A 572 10.09 -17.04 -26.28
C PHE A 572 11.01 -17.59 -25.19
N SER A 573 12.31 -17.34 -25.25
CA SER A 573 13.26 -17.81 -24.22
C SER A 573 12.99 -17.15 -22.86
N SER A 574 12.85 -15.84 -22.81
CA SER A 574 12.50 -15.13 -21.56
C SER A 574 11.08 -15.48 -21.08
N GLY A 575 10.13 -15.64 -22.00
CA GLY A 575 8.78 -16.08 -21.68
C GLY A 575 8.73 -17.48 -21.06
N PHE A 576 9.52 -18.41 -21.61
CA PHE A 576 9.67 -19.76 -21.07
C PHE A 576 10.29 -19.75 -19.67
N LEU A 577 11.30 -18.92 -19.41
CA LEU A 577 11.89 -18.76 -18.08
C LEU A 577 10.88 -18.22 -17.06
N ILE A 578 10.01 -17.28 -17.46
CA ILE A 578 8.95 -16.76 -16.59
C ILE A 578 7.92 -17.87 -16.31
N PHE A 579 7.46 -18.56 -17.35
CA PHE A 579 6.46 -19.63 -17.22
C PHE A 579 6.96 -20.78 -16.35
N LYS A 580 8.19 -21.25 -16.57
CA LYS A 580 8.78 -22.36 -15.82
C LYS A 580 8.91 -22.06 -14.32
N ASN A 581 9.19 -20.81 -13.96
CA ASN A 581 9.48 -20.43 -12.58
C ASN A 581 8.26 -19.80 -11.86
N TYR A 582 7.11 -19.66 -12.54
CA TYR A 582 5.90 -19.11 -11.95
C TYR A 582 4.97 -20.22 -11.45
N HIS A 583 4.80 -20.29 -10.14
CA HIS A 583 3.96 -21.27 -9.45
C HIS A 583 3.12 -20.55 -8.41
N LYS A 584 1.98 -19.99 -8.84
CA LYS A 584 1.00 -19.40 -7.94
C LYS A 584 -0.39 -19.85 -8.32
N ALA A 585 -1.04 -20.58 -7.40
CA ALA A 585 -2.42 -21.01 -7.55
C ALA A 585 -3.38 -19.81 -7.63
N SER A 586 -4.47 -19.95 -8.37
CA SER A 586 -5.53 -18.94 -8.35
C SER A 586 -6.28 -18.97 -7.01
N LYS A 587 -7.01 -17.90 -6.68
CA LYS A 587 -7.84 -17.87 -5.46
C LYS A 587 -8.86 -19.01 -5.45
N THR A 588 -9.44 -19.32 -6.60
CA THR A 588 -10.40 -20.42 -6.75
C THR A 588 -9.73 -21.78 -6.53
N ASP A 589 -8.52 -21.98 -7.06
CA ASP A 589 -7.76 -23.21 -6.84
C ASP A 589 -7.41 -23.37 -5.36
N GLN A 590 -6.99 -22.30 -4.70
CA GLN A 590 -6.70 -22.31 -3.27
C GLN A 590 -7.93 -22.66 -2.44
N LEU A 591 -9.09 -22.04 -2.69
CA LEU A 591 -10.32 -22.35 -1.97
C LEU A 591 -10.79 -23.79 -2.22
N THR A 592 -10.65 -24.30 -3.45
CA THR A 592 -10.94 -25.71 -3.77
C THR A 592 -9.97 -26.65 -3.05
N TRP A 593 -8.69 -26.30 -2.99
CA TRP A 593 -7.70 -27.05 -2.21
C TRP A 593 -8.06 -27.06 -0.72
N GLN A 594 -8.45 -25.93 -0.12
CA GLN A 594 -8.85 -25.85 1.29
C GLN A 594 -10.10 -26.69 1.59
N GLN A 595 -11.09 -26.66 0.69
CA GLN A 595 -12.27 -27.51 0.80
C GLN A 595 -11.91 -28.99 0.77
N GLN A 596 -11.11 -29.43 -0.22
CA GLN A 596 -10.71 -30.83 -0.37
C GLN A 596 -9.82 -31.30 0.79
N TYR A 597 -8.97 -30.42 1.32
CA TYR A 597 -8.20 -30.66 2.53
C TYR A 597 -9.13 -30.97 3.71
N GLU A 598 -10.13 -30.11 3.94
CA GLU A 598 -11.09 -30.28 5.02
C GLU A 598 -11.89 -31.59 4.87
N GLU A 599 -12.46 -31.84 3.69
CA GLU A 599 -13.23 -33.07 3.40
C GLU A 599 -12.43 -34.35 3.66
N LYS A 600 -11.12 -34.34 3.39
CA LYS A 600 -10.26 -35.52 3.47
C LYS A 600 -9.65 -35.75 4.84
N TYR A 601 -9.32 -34.68 5.58
CA TYR A 601 -8.52 -34.76 6.80
C TYR A 601 -9.22 -34.32 8.08
N LYS A 602 -10.41 -33.68 8.02
CA LYS A 602 -11.11 -33.20 9.23
C LYS A 602 -11.38 -34.29 10.27
N SER A 603 -11.52 -35.55 9.85
CA SER A 603 -11.65 -36.69 10.77
C SER A 603 -10.48 -36.86 11.75
N TYR A 604 -9.29 -36.34 11.44
CA TYR A 604 -8.11 -36.39 12.31
C TYR A 604 -8.12 -35.33 13.42
N GLN A 605 -8.97 -34.31 13.34
CA GLN A 605 -9.07 -33.24 14.34
C GLN A 605 -9.39 -33.79 15.74
N LYS A 606 -10.21 -34.84 15.83
CA LYS A 606 -10.64 -35.47 17.10
C LYS A 606 -9.86 -36.74 17.45
N LYS A 607 -8.93 -37.17 16.61
CA LYS A 607 -8.10 -38.36 16.88
C LYS A 607 -6.99 -38.00 17.86
N PRO A 608 -6.66 -38.86 18.84
CA PRO A 608 -5.51 -38.62 19.71
C PRO A 608 -4.22 -38.58 18.87
N GLN A 609 -3.43 -37.53 19.08
CA GLN A 609 -2.13 -37.32 18.42
C GLN A 609 -1.05 -37.09 19.49
N PRO A 610 0.20 -37.50 19.23
CA PRO A 610 1.29 -37.25 20.18
C PRO A 610 1.69 -35.77 20.15
N SER A 611 2.31 -35.31 21.22
CA SER A 611 2.80 -33.92 21.33
C SER A 611 4.31 -33.89 21.19
N ILE A 612 4.84 -32.84 20.56
CA ILE A 612 6.28 -32.61 20.46
C ILE A 612 6.79 -32.12 21.83
N THR A 613 7.86 -32.71 22.35
CA THR A 613 8.52 -32.29 23.62
C THR A 613 9.90 -31.73 23.41
N ASP A 614 10.61 -32.17 22.37
CA ASP A 614 11.98 -31.73 22.12
C ASP A 614 12.21 -31.54 20.63
N VAL A 615 12.91 -30.46 20.29
CA VAL A 615 13.32 -30.12 18.93
C VAL A 615 14.82 -29.94 18.93
N LYS A 616 15.53 -30.85 18.25
CA LYS A 616 16.96 -30.72 17.99
C LYS A 616 17.20 -30.50 16.51
N THR A 617 17.79 -29.38 16.10
CA THR A 617 17.85 -29.01 14.67
C THR A 617 19.15 -28.31 14.28
N ASN A 618 19.55 -28.50 13.02
CA ASN A 618 20.58 -27.69 12.36
C ASN A 618 19.90 -26.86 11.27
N ILE A 619 20.12 -25.56 11.28
CA ILE A 619 19.56 -24.60 10.33
C ILE A 619 20.72 -23.96 9.56
N ASN A 620 20.84 -24.26 8.27
CA ASN A 620 21.90 -23.76 7.41
C ASN A 620 21.36 -22.67 6.49
N LEU A 621 21.73 -21.41 6.77
CA LEU A 621 21.27 -20.25 6.01
C LEU A 621 22.24 -19.90 4.88
N PHE A 622 21.72 -19.64 3.68
CA PHE A 622 22.47 -19.17 2.51
C PHE A 622 21.88 -17.85 1.96
N PRO A 623 22.05 -16.71 2.67
CA PRO A 623 21.50 -15.41 2.27
C PRO A 623 21.81 -15.00 0.82
N GLN A 624 23.04 -15.24 0.34
CA GLN A 624 23.46 -14.92 -1.03
C GLN A 624 22.75 -15.75 -2.12
N LYS A 625 22.24 -16.94 -1.74
CA LYS A 625 21.46 -17.82 -2.60
C LYS A 625 19.96 -17.68 -2.36
N ASN A 626 19.54 -16.86 -1.39
CA ASN A 626 18.14 -16.74 -0.96
C ASN A 626 17.52 -18.11 -0.61
N SER A 627 18.28 -18.96 0.08
CA SER A 627 17.87 -20.33 0.40
C SER A 627 18.37 -20.80 1.77
N TYR A 628 17.72 -21.82 2.33
CA TYR A 628 18.18 -22.51 3.54
C TYR A 628 17.90 -24.00 3.48
N ASN A 629 18.63 -24.76 4.28
CA ASN A 629 18.39 -26.18 4.54
C ASN A 629 18.22 -26.37 6.05
N VAL A 630 17.27 -27.22 6.44
CA VAL A 630 17.01 -27.59 7.83
C VAL A 630 17.04 -29.10 7.96
N THR A 631 17.81 -29.59 8.93
CA THR A 631 17.77 -30.98 9.38
C THR A 631 17.43 -31.01 10.86
N GLY A 632 16.69 -32.02 11.31
CA GLY A 632 16.35 -32.08 12.72
C GLY A 632 15.66 -33.35 13.15
N ASN A 633 15.46 -33.44 14.46
CA ASN A 633 14.76 -34.52 15.13
C ASN A 633 13.73 -33.94 16.11
N PHE A 634 12.55 -34.55 16.12
CA PHE A 634 11.56 -34.41 17.18
C PHE A 634 11.62 -35.58 18.14
N ILE A 635 11.39 -35.30 19.42
CA ILE A 635 10.87 -36.29 20.35
C ILE A 635 9.38 -36.02 20.49
N MET A 636 8.57 -37.01 20.10
CA MET A 636 7.13 -36.98 20.26
C MET A 636 6.73 -37.91 21.41
N VAL A 637 5.86 -37.43 22.31
CA VAL A 637 5.39 -38.18 23.47
C VAL A 637 3.87 -38.28 23.44
N ASN A 638 3.34 -39.46 23.74
CA ASN A 638 1.90 -39.64 23.86
C ASN A 638 1.44 -39.11 25.23
N LYS A 639 1.10 -37.82 25.28
CA LYS A 639 0.54 -37.19 26.48
C LYS A 639 -0.97 -37.43 26.65
N THR A 640 -1.59 -38.21 25.75
CA THR A 640 -3.01 -38.54 25.84
C THR A 640 -3.24 -39.75 26.75
N LYS A 641 -4.50 -39.98 27.14
CA LYS A 641 -4.90 -41.18 27.90
C LYS A 641 -5.17 -42.40 27.01
N PHE A 642 -5.08 -42.25 25.69
CA PHE A 642 -5.45 -43.27 24.71
C PHE A 642 -4.20 -43.80 24.00
N GLU A 643 -4.27 -45.04 23.52
CA GLU A 643 -3.23 -45.60 22.64
C GLU A 643 -3.28 -44.91 21.28
N ILE A 644 -2.11 -44.62 20.70
CA ILE A 644 -2.00 -44.01 19.36
C ILE A 644 -1.40 -45.04 18.40
N SER A 645 -2.12 -45.33 17.32
CA SER A 645 -1.67 -46.23 16.26
C SER A 645 -1.38 -45.52 14.94
N GLU A 646 -1.92 -44.31 14.76
CA GLU A 646 -1.82 -43.50 13.54
C GLU A 646 -1.40 -42.08 13.91
N ILE A 647 -0.38 -41.57 13.21
CA ILE A 647 0.14 -40.22 13.39
C ILE A 647 0.02 -39.51 12.05
N LEU A 648 -0.70 -38.39 12.05
CA LEU A 648 -0.74 -37.49 10.90
C LEU A 648 0.31 -36.40 11.08
N ILE A 649 1.22 -36.26 10.12
CA ILE A 649 2.18 -35.17 10.08
C ILE A 649 1.82 -34.24 8.93
N ASN A 650 1.50 -32.99 9.27
CA ASN A 650 1.20 -31.91 8.36
C ASN A 650 2.46 -31.09 8.05
N THR A 651 2.64 -30.73 6.78
CA THR A 651 3.81 -30.01 6.29
C THR A 651 3.42 -28.90 5.32
N SER A 652 4.28 -27.89 5.18
CA SER A 652 4.07 -26.83 4.20
C SER A 652 4.42 -27.30 2.79
N ASN A 653 3.52 -27.00 1.83
CA ASN A 653 3.74 -27.21 0.40
C ASN A 653 4.73 -26.20 -0.23
N GLU A 654 5.14 -25.17 0.53
CA GLU A 654 6.15 -24.19 0.08
C GLU A 654 7.58 -24.70 0.23
N ILE A 655 7.75 -25.85 0.87
CA ILE A 655 9.02 -26.42 1.28
C ILE A 655 9.31 -27.69 0.48
N ILE A 656 10.59 -27.88 0.13
CA ILE A 656 11.06 -29.11 -0.52
C ILE A 656 11.41 -30.11 0.58
N TRP A 657 10.56 -31.11 0.78
CA TRP A 657 10.76 -32.16 1.78
C TRP A 657 11.62 -33.29 1.23
N ASN A 658 12.81 -33.46 1.79
CA ASN A 658 13.73 -34.53 1.42
C ASN A 658 13.35 -35.82 2.16
N VAL A 659 13.19 -35.76 3.48
CA VAL A 659 12.94 -36.92 4.35
C VAL A 659 12.05 -36.54 5.53
N ILE A 660 11.10 -37.42 5.86
CA ILE A 660 10.46 -37.51 7.19
C ILE A 660 10.43 -38.98 7.54
N THR A 661 11.14 -39.38 8.60
CA THR A 661 11.34 -40.81 8.90
C THR A 661 11.47 -41.08 10.39
N SER A 662 11.16 -42.32 10.77
CA SER A 662 11.39 -42.84 12.12
C SER A 662 11.59 -44.35 12.04
N SER A 663 12.46 -44.89 12.90
CA SER A 663 12.65 -46.34 13.03
C SER A 663 11.41 -47.05 13.59
N LYS A 664 10.51 -46.33 14.30
CA LYS A 664 9.30 -46.86 14.93
C LYS A 664 8.02 -46.61 14.14
N LEU A 665 8.08 -45.87 13.02
CA LEU A 665 6.94 -45.56 12.18
C LEU A 665 7.07 -46.23 10.81
N ILE A 666 5.94 -46.53 10.19
CA ILE A 666 5.83 -46.97 8.80
C ILE A 666 4.99 -45.93 8.08
N LEU A 667 5.53 -45.34 7.01
CA LEU A 667 4.78 -44.40 6.18
C LEU A 667 3.71 -45.19 5.41
N GLU A 668 2.44 -44.95 5.73
CA GLU A 668 1.30 -45.63 5.10
C GLU A 668 0.84 -44.86 3.87
N LYS A 669 0.73 -43.54 3.98
CA LYS A 669 0.31 -42.68 2.87
C LYS A 669 1.06 -41.36 2.89
N LYS A 670 1.59 -40.98 1.73
CA LYS A 670 2.15 -39.67 1.45
C LYS A 670 1.23 -38.95 0.48
N ASP A 671 0.68 -37.82 0.92
CA ASP A 671 -0.15 -36.96 0.12
C ASP A 671 0.55 -35.62 -0.12
N THR A 672 1.23 -35.52 -1.25
CA THR A 672 2.01 -34.33 -1.61
C THR A 672 1.15 -33.15 -2.02
N GLU A 673 -0.10 -33.38 -2.40
CA GLU A 673 -1.02 -32.30 -2.77
C GLU A 673 -1.40 -31.49 -1.52
N PHE A 674 -1.68 -32.16 -0.41
CA PHE A 674 -2.07 -31.53 0.85
C PHE A 674 -0.95 -31.41 1.89
N GLY A 675 0.27 -31.87 1.56
CA GLY A 675 1.39 -31.88 2.50
C GLY A 675 1.17 -32.79 3.70
N GLN A 676 0.45 -33.90 3.52
CA GLN A 676 0.07 -34.82 4.61
C GLN A 676 0.84 -36.14 4.55
N TYR A 677 1.44 -36.54 5.67
CA TYR A 677 2.13 -37.81 5.85
C TYR A 677 1.44 -38.61 6.95
N LEU A 678 0.76 -39.69 6.55
CA LEU A 678 0.13 -40.61 7.48
C LEU A 678 1.10 -41.74 7.81
N PHE A 679 1.46 -41.82 9.09
CA PHE A 679 2.33 -42.85 9.63
C PHE A 679 1.54 -43.81 10.52
N LYS A 680 1.82 -45.10 10.38
CA LYS A 680 1.38 -46.14 11.30
C LYS A 680 2.51 -46.50 12.26
N THR A 681 2.20 -46.61 13.55
CA THR A 681 3.18 -47.02 14.55
C THR A 681 3.45 -48.52 14.44
N LYS A 682 4.72 -48.95 14.45
CA LYS A 682 5.08 -50.40 14.45
C LYS A 682 4.54 -51.13 15.67
N GLN A 683 4.54 -50.46 16.81
CA GLN A 683 3.88 -50.85 18.06
C GLN A 683 3.02 -49.68 18.48
N LYS A 684 1.80 -49.95 18.96
CA LYS A 684 0.91 -48.89 19.45
C LYS A 684 1.63 -48.09 20.55
N MET A 685 1.55 -46.78 20.45
CA MET A 685 2.17 -45.86 21.40
C MET A 685 1.28 -45.73 22.63
N LEU A 686 1.68 -46.32 23.76
CA LEU A 686 0.98 -46.22 25.04
C LEU A 686 1.13 -44.81 25.63
N PRO A 687 0.28 -44.40 26.60
CA PRO A 687 0.49 -43.15 27.32
C PRO A 687 1.92 -43.04 27.88
N ASN A 688 2.55 -41.90 27.66
CA ASN A 688 3.95 -41.57 27.96
C ASN A 688 5.04 -42.27 27.12
N ASP A 689 4.68 -43.14 26.17
CA ASP A 689 5.67 -43.64 25.20
C ASP A 689 6.22 -42.51 24.34
N SER A 690 7.45 -42.69 23.86
CA SER A 690 8.15 -41.72 23.01
C SER A 690 8.67 -42.32 21.69
N ILE A 691 8.61 -41.48 20.65
CA ILE A 691 9.10 -41.78 19.31
C ILE A 691 9.97 -40.62 18.83
N VAL A 692 11.12 -40.94 18.24
CA VAL A 692 11.97 -39.95 17.57
C VAL A 692 11.61 -39.90 16.09
N VAL A 693 11.40 -38.71 15.55
CA VAL A 693 11.15 -38.47 14.12
C VAL A 693 12.22 -37.54 13.57
N SER A 694 12.91 -37.98 12.53
CA SER A 694 13.91 -37.19 11.81
C SER A 694 13.30 -36.54 10.59
N PHE A 695 13.70 -35.31 10.29
CA PHE A 695 13.27 -34.57 9.11
C PHE A 695 14.40 -33.80 8.44
N ASP A 696 14.26 -33.61 7.13
CA ASP A 696 15.16 -32.84 6.28
C ASP A 696 14.33 -32.09 5.24
N PHE A 697 14.50 -30.76 5.18
CA PHE A 697 13.83 -29.93 4.22
C PHE A 697 14.62 -28.71 3.78
N GLU A 698 14.27 -28.21 2.59
CA GLU A 698 14.93 -27.09 1.95
C GLU A 698 13.93 -26.04 1.46
N TYR A 699 14.40 -24.81 1.39
CA TYR A 699 13.66 -23.69 0.85
C TYR A 699 14.56 -22.83 -0.02
N GLU A 700 14.05 -22.38 -1.16
CA GLU A 700 14.68 -21.38 -2.01
C GLU A 700 13.62 -20.38 -2.46
N ILE A 701 13.94 -19.09 -2.38
CA ILE A 701 13.06 -18.04 -2.92
C ILE A 701 13.07 -18.14 -4.45
N HIS A 702 11.88 -18.22 -5.04
CA HIS A 702 11.69 -18.02 -6.47
C HIS A 702 11.23 -16.58 -6.74
N PRO A 703 12.11 -15.67 -7.23
CA PRO A 703 11.83 -14.23 -7.29
C PRO A 703 10.60 -13.83 -8.11
N ILE A 704 10.14 -14.69 -9.02
CA ILE A 704 8.96 -14.44 -9.87
C ILE A 704 7.64 -14.59 -9.08
N ASN A 705 7.63 -15.41 -8.02
CA ASN A 705 6.43 -15.76 -7.23
C ASN A 705 6.16 -14.80 -6.06
N ASN A 706 6.97 -13.73 -5.93
CA ASN A 706 7.11 -12.93 -4.70
C ASN A 706 7.59 -13.79 -3.52
N HIS A 707 7.69 -13.22 -2.33
CA HIS A 707 8.09 -13.93 -1.11
C HIS A 707 6.99 -13.94 -0.05
N GLN A 708 7.11 -14.89 0.88
CA GLN A 708 6.38 -14.89 2.12
C GLN A 708 7.09 -13.98 3.14
N SER A 709 6.35 -13.06 3.74
CA SER A 709 6.94 -12.03 4.62
C SER A 709 7.62 -12.61 5.86
N PHE A 710 7.07 -13.69 6.43
CA PHE A 710 7.62 -14.40 7.58
C PHE A 710 8.66 -15.48 7.19
N ASN A 711 9.14 -15.50 5.95
CA ASN A 711 10.15 -16.43 5.45
C ASN A 711 11.14 -15.72 4.50
N ALA A 712 11.49 -14.48 4.85
CA ALA A 712 12.28 -13.58 4.01
C ALA A 712 13.78 -13.86 4.19
N ILE A 713 14.34 -14.76 3.38
CA ILE A 713 15.79 -15.00 3.29
C ILE A 713 16.46 -14.06 2.28
N VAL A 714 16.66 -12.82 2.70
CA VAL A 714 17.37 -11.77 1.93
C VAL A 714 18.87 -11.78 2.20
N GLU A 715 19.64 -11.06 1.39
CA GLU A 715 21.11 -11.03 1.47
C GLU A 715 21.63 -10.48 2.81
N ASN A 716 20.92 -9.52 3.41
CA ASN A 716 21.23 -8.93 4.72
C ASN A 716 19.91 -8.58 5.43
N GLY A 717 19.80 -8.81 6.74
CA GLY A 717 18.58 -8.52 7.50
C GLY A 717 17.46 -9.56 7.33
N ALA A 718 17.82 -10.82 7.06
CA ALA A 718 16.84 -11.90 6.86
C ALA A 718 16.10 -12.23 8.16
N PHE A 719 14.83 -12.60 8.04
CA PHE A 719 14.01 -13.06 9.15
C PHE A 719 13.04 -14.15 8.68
N MET A 720 12.97 -15.23 9.46
CA MET A 720 12.05 -16.33 9.25
C MET A 720 11.40 -16.72 10.57
N ARG A 721 10.06 -16.77 10.63
CA ARG A 721 9.34 -17.56 11.64
C ARG A 721 9.45 -19.02 11.23
N ILE A 722 10.64 -19.58 11.37
CA ILE A 722 10.98 -20.87 10.79
C ILE A 722 10.13 -22.01 11.36
N SER A 723 9.63 -21.87 12.60
CA SER A 723 8.72 -22.85 13.20
C SER A 723 7.42 -23.07 12.40
N ASN A 724 6.98 -22.11 11.56
CA ASN A 724 5.82 -22.28 10.68
C ASN A 724 6.03 -23.38 9.61
N TYR A 725 7.29 -23.70 9.31
CA TYR A 725 7.69 -24.61 8.24
C TYR A 725 8.14 -25.98 8.75
N PHE A 726 8.31 -26.12 10.07
CA PHE A 726 8.58 -27.40 10.69
C PHE A 726 7.34 -28.32 10.60
N PRO A 727 7.49 -29.65 10.61
CA PRO A 727 6.34 -30.53 10.57
C PRO A 727 5.44 -30.31 11.80
N LYS A 728 4.13 -30.12 11.57
CA LYS A 728 3.10 -30.01 12.61
C LYS A 728 2.41 -31.36 12.77
N ILE A 729 1.97 -31.71 13.98
CA ILE A 729 1.25 -32.97 14.22
C ILE A 729 -0.26 -32.74 14.13
N GLY A 730 -0.97 -33.66 13.50
CA GLY A 730 -2.42 -33.65 13.41
C GLY A 730 -2.99 -32.76 12.30
N TYR A 731 -4.29 -32.49 12.43
CA TYR A 731 -5.06 -31.66 11.51
C TYR A 731 -4.80 -30.16 11.75
N ASN A 732 -4.73 -29.36 10.69
CA ASN A 732 -4.47 -27.93 10.76
C ASN A 732 -5.69 -27.11 10.35
N LEU A 733 -6.32 -26.44 11.32
CA LEU A 733 -7.47 -25.56 11.10
C LEU A 733 -7.16 -24.37 10.19
N GLU A 734 -5.90 -23.91 10.14
CA GLU A 734 -5.48 -22.80 9.27
C GLU A 734 -5.62 -23.12 7.76
N ASN A 735 -5.73 -24.41 7.41
CA ASN A 735 -5.91 -24.85 6.03
C ASN A 735 -7.39 -24.91 5.60
N GLU A 736 -8.34 -24.57 6.48
CA GLU A 736 -9.76 -24.49 6.14
C GLU A 736 -10.13 -23.15 5.47
N ILE A 737 -11.29 -23.13 4.81
CA ILE A 737 -11.91 -21.88 4.39
C ILE A 737 -12.46 -21.20 5.65
N GLY A 738 -11.93 -20.05 6.04
CA GLY A 738 -12.44 -19.27 7.17
C GLY A 738 -13.58 -18.30 6.81
N ASP A 739 -13.79 -18.00 5.53
CA ASP A 739 -14.82 -17.04 5.08
C ASP A 739 -16.22 -17.68 5.08
N GLU A 740 -17.10 -17.20 5.96
CA GLU A 740 -18.45 -17.76 6.14
C GLU A 740 -19.32 -17.67 4.88
N LEU A 741 -19.21 -16.57 4.12
CA LEU A 741 -19.97 -16.38 2.88
C LEU A 741 -19.53 -17.38 1.81
N GLU A 742 -18.22 -17.59 1.66
CA GLU A 742 -17.66 -18.55 0.73
C GLU A 742 -18.02 -19.99 1.14
N ARG A 743 -18.01 -20.31 2.44
CA ARG A 743 -18.49 -21.62 2.93
C ARG A 743 -19.96 -21.84 2.60
N LYS A 744 -20.81 -20.82 2.78
CA LYS A 744 -22.23 -20.87 2.40
C LYS A 744 -22.40 -21.08 0.88
N ASN A 745 -21.64 -20.34 0.06
CA ASN A 745 -21.63 -20.51 -1.40
C ASN A 745 -21.23 -21.93 -1.83
N ARG A 746 -20.25 -22.52 -1.13
CA ARG A 746 -19.77 -23.89 -1.36
C ARG A 746 -20.59 -24.97 -0.67
N LYS A 747 -21.65 -24.60 0.08
CA LYS A 747 -22.49 -25.50 0.88
C LYS A 747 -21.69 -26.32 1.91
N MET A 748 -20.63 -25.73 2.46
CA MET A 748 -19.85 -26.30 3.54
C MET A 748 -20.48 -25.95 4.90
N PRO A 749 -20.36 -26.81 5.92
CA PRO A 749 -20.73 -26.43 7.29
C PRO A 749 -19.92 -25.21 7.72
N LEU A 750 -20.38 -24.39 8.67
CA LEU A 750 -19.53 -23.34 9.22
C LEU A 750 -18.27 -23.96 9.86
N GLN A 751 -17.19 -23.18 9.92
CA GLN A 751 -16.00 -23.58 10.66
C GLN A 751 -16.37 -23.79 12.13
N ASP A 752 -15.64 -24.68 12.83
CA ASP A 752 -15.89 -24.91 14.24
C ASP A 752 -15.79 -23.60 15.03
N VAL A 753 -16.77 -23.35 15.88
CA VAL A 753 -16.85 -22.11 16.67
C VAL A 753 -15.65 -22.07 17.62
N LEU A 754 -15.06 -20.87 17.75
CA LEU A 754 -14.04 -20.60 18.76
C LEU A 754 -14.49 -21.10 20.14
N THR A 755 -13.61 -21.82 20.84
CA THR A 755 -13.91 -22.34 22.18
C THR A 755 -14.34 -21.20 23.09
N LYS A 756 -15.46 -21.38 23.80
CA LYS A 756 -15.97 -20.39 24.75
C LYS A 756 -15.03 -20.21 25.93
N VAL A 757 -15.04 -19.01 26.52
CA VAL A 757 -14.15 -18.69 27.65
C VAL A 757 -14.34 -19.63 28.86
N ASP A 758 -15.58 -20.06 29.12
CA ASP A 758 -16.01 -20.92 30.23
C ASP A 758 -15.99 -22.43 29.92
N ALA A 759 -15.63 -22.81 28.69
CA ALA A 759 -15.57 -24.20 28.30
C ALA A 759 -14.51 -24.96 29.12
N PRO A 760 -14.77 -26.21 29.57
CA PRO A 760 -13.79 -27.01 30.26
C PRO A 760 -12.49 -27.16 29.44
N LEU A 761 -11.34 -27.12 30.10
CA LEU A 761 -10.08 -27.49 29.47
C LEU A 761 -10.10 -29.01 29.24
N GLU A 762 -10.23 -29.46 27.99
CA GLU A 762 -10.23 -30.89 27.66
C GLU A 762 -8.91 -31.58 28.03
N ASN A 763 -7.79 -30.83 27.97
CA ASN A 763 -6.45 -31.30 28.31
C ASN A 763 -5.60 -30.19 28.97
N PRO A 764 -5.86 -29.85 30.25
CA PRO A 764 -5.27 -28.68 30.91
C PRO A 764 -3.74 -28.73 31.06
N TYR A 765 -3.11 -29.91 30.93
CA TYR A 765 -1.67 -30.10 31.11
C TYR A 765 -0.95 -30.53 29.82
N ASN A 766 -1.65 -30.56 28.69
CA ASN A 766 -1.09 -31.02 27.41
C ASN A 766 -1.17 -29.91 26.35
N TYR A 767 -0.41 -28.84 26.57
CA TYR A 767 -0.20 -27.77 25.60
C TYR A 767 1.28 -27.69 25.21
N GLU A 768 1.55 -27.29 23.96
CA GLU A 768 2.79 -27.59 23.21
C GLU A 768 3.98 -26.72 23.60
N PHE A 769 4.60 -27.04 24.74
CA PHE A 769 5.92 -26.55 25.11
C PHE A 769 7.00 -27.58 24.76
N ILE A 770 8.12 -27.08 24.27
CA ILE A 770 9.26 -27.85 23.81
C ILE A 770 10.57 -27.40 24.48
N ASN A 771 11.52 -28.33 24.57
CA ASN A 771 12.94 -27.99 24.67
C ASN A 771 13.50 -27.79 23.27
N PHE A 772 14.22 -26.70 23.07
CA PHE A 772 14.78 -26.30 21.78
C PHE A 772 16.30 -26.30 21.83
N ASP A 773 16.94 -27.05 20.93
CA ASP A 773 18.40 -27.15 20.78
C ASP A 773 18.73 -26.97 19.29
N ALA A 774 19.27 -25.82 18.92
CA ALA A 774 19.50 -25.47 17.52
C ALA A 774 20.92 -25.00 17.25
N ILE A 775 21.54 -25.55 16.20
CA ILE A 775 22.80 -25.05 15.63
C ILE A 775 22.47 -24.32 14.33
N ILE A 776 22.80 -23.04 14.26
CA ILE A 776 22.46 -22.19 13.13
C ILE A 776 23.74 -21.73 12.45
N SER A 777 23.85 -21.96 11.15
CA SER A 777 25.00 -21.51 10.36
C SER A 777 24.63 -20.43 9.35
N THR A 778 25.50 -19.44 9.17
CA THR A 778 25.31 -18.33 8.22
C THR A 778 26.64 -17.89 7.59
N ALA A 779 26.60 -16.86 6.73
CA ALA A 779 27.78 -16.28 6.09
C ALA A 779 28.81 -15.76 7.12
N ALA A 780 30.10 -15.79 6.78
CA ALA A 780 31.19 -15.41 7.69
C ALA A 780 31.13 -13.97 8.22
N ASN A 781 30.50 -13.05 7.47
CA ASN A 781 30.33 -11.65 7.86
C ASN A 781 29.01 -11.39 8.59
N GLN A 782 28.19 -12.41 8.86
CA GLN A 782 26.89 -12.27 9.50
C GLN A 782 26.84 -12.97 10.85
N THR A 783 25.93 -12.46 11.69
CA THR A 783 25.57 -13.06 12.98
C THR A 783 24.14 -13.58 12.89
N ALA A 784 23.94 -14.85 13.25
CA ALA A 784 22.62 -15.46 13.29
C ALA A 784 22.06 -15.43 14.72
N ILE A 785 20.80 -15.02 14.85
CA ILE A 785 20.05 -14.90 16.10
C ILE A 785 18.86 -15.83 16.08
N SER A 786 18.57 -16.46 17.22
CA SER A 786 17.42 -17.32 17.44
C SER A 786 16.95 -17.20 18.88
N VAL A 787 16.04 -18.09 19.29
CA VAL A 787 15.46 -18.14 20.63
C VAL A 787 16.39 -18.84 21.62
N GLY A 788 16.28 -18.48 22.90
CA GLY A 788 17.07 -19.07 23.99
C GLY A 788 18.47 -18.46 24.19
N ASP A 789 19.25 -19.10 25.04
CA ASP A 789 20.60 -18.69 25.41
C ASP A 789 21.62 -19.19 24.38
N LEU A 790 22.63 -18.35 24.11
CA LEU A 790 23.75 -18.73 23.23
C LEU A 790 24.73 -19.56 24.06
N VAL A 791 24.87 -20.84 23.71
CA VAL A 791 25.77 -21.78 24.38
C VAL A 791 27.20 -21.64 23.88
N ASN A 792 27.37 -21.54 22.56
CA ASN A 792 28.68 -21.41 21.91
C ASN A 792 28.52 -20.79 20.52
N SER A 793 29.57 -20.12 20.03
CA SER A 793 29.70 -19.71 18.63
C SER A 793 31.11 -20.00 18.11
N TYR A 794 31.21 -20.40 16.85
CA TYR A 794 32.48 -20.73 16.21
C TYR A 794 32.42 -20.51 14.69
N SER A 795 33.58 -20.35 14.06
CA SER A 795 33.69 -20.23 12.61
C SER A 795 34.35 -21.46 12.01
N LYS A 796 33.79 -21.97 10.90
CA LYS A 796 34.33 -23.12 10.17
C LYS A 796 33.99 -22.98 8.68
N ASN A 797 34.93 -23.30 7.79
CA ASN A 797 34.71 -23.30 6.33
C ASN A 797 34.09 -22.00 5.80
N ASN A 798 34.59 -20.85 6.23
CA ASN A 798 34.09 -19.51 5.86
C ASN A 798 32.60 -19.28 6.18
N ARG A 799 32.12 -19.89 7.28
CA ARG A 799 30.77 -19.73 7.84
C ARG A 799 30.84 -19.61 9.35
N ASN A 800 29.88 -18.90 9.92
CA ASN A 800 29.71 -18.78 11.37
C ASN A 800 28.60 -19.71 11.84
N TYR A 801 28.80 -20.32 13.00
CA TYR A 801 27.89 -21.27 13.65
C TYR A 801 27.53 -20.74 15.04
N PHE A 802 26.25 -20.84 15.40
CA PHE A 802 25.70 -20.38 16.66
C PHE A 802 24.82 -21.47 17.26
N HIS A 803 25.15 -21.92 18.48
CA HIS A 803 24.40 -22.94 19.19
C HIS A 803 23.49 -22.30 20.23
N TYR A 804 22.17 -22.38 20.02
CA TYR A 804 21.16 -21.84 20.92
C TYR A 804 20.40 -22.95 21.64
N LYS A 805 20.07 -22.70 22.92
CA LYS A 805 19.23 -23.59 23.72
C LYS A 805 18.17 -22.83 24.50
N ALA A 806 16.96 -23.36 24.52
CA ALA A 806 15.88 -22.91 25.38
C ALA A 806 15.13 -24.12 25.95
N GLU A 807 14.70 -24.04 27.20
CA GLU A 807 13.86 -25.06 27.83
C GLU A 807 12.45 -24.51 28.01
N ASN A 808 11.46 -25.38 27.89
CA ASN A 808 10.05 -25.04 28.14
C ASN A 808 9.60 -23.78 27.40
N ILE A 809 9.73 -23.77 26.08
CA ILE A 809 9.20 -22.70 25.24
C ILE A 809 8.00 -23.16 24.43
N PRO A 810 7.02 -22.30 24.09
CA PRO A 810 6.00 -22.65 23.09
C PRO A 810 6.64 -23.13 21.78
N PHE A 811 5.92 -23.91 20.96
CA PHE A 811 6.34 -24.28 19.59
C PHE A 811 6.34 -23.06 18.65
N ARG A 812 7.18 -22.07 18.95
CA ARG A 812 7.26 -20.77 18.30
C ARG A 812 8.68 -20.26 18.41
N PHE A 813 9.41 -20.35 17.31
CA PHE A 813 10.79 -19.89 17.23
C PHE A 813 11.09 -19.30 15.86
N ALA A 814 11.97 -18.31 15.85
CA ALA A 814 12.37 -17.58 14.67
C ALA A 814 13.88 -17.50 14.57
N VAL A 815 14.35 -17.27 13.36
CA VAL A 815 15.77 -17.10 13.05
C VAL A 815 15.93 -15.82 12.25
N SER A 816 16.97 -15.07 12.57
CA SER A 816 17.40 -13.90 11.79
C SER A 816 18.89 -13.94 11.53
N THR A 817 19.34 -13.34 10.43
CA THR A 817 20.75 -13.16 10.12
C THR A 817 21.02 -11.85 9.39
N ALA A 818 22.01 -11.10 9.87
CA ALA A 818 22.47 -9.87 9.25
C ALA A 818 23.91 -9.53 9.64
N THR A 819 24.43 -8.47 9.03
CA THR A 819 25.69 -7.82 9.41
C THR A 819 25.37 -6.80 10.51
N TYR A 820 25.44 -7.24 11.77
CA TYR A 820 25.05 -6.42 12.92
C TYR A 820 26.24 -5.67 13.54
N ALA A 821 26.01 -4.42 13.94
CA ALA A 821 26.68 -3.85 15.10
C ALA A 821 26.00 -4.39 16.37
N ILE A 822 26.79 -4.71 17.41
CA ILE A 822 26.28 -5.31 18.65
C ILE A 822 26.65 -4.43 19.83
N GLN A 823 25.64 -3.92 20.53
CA GLN A 823 25.79 -3.24 21.81
C GLN A 823 25.38 -4.18 22.94
N LYS A 824 26.26 -4.37 23.93
CA LYS A 824 25.98 -5.22 25.10
C LYS A 824 25.89 -4.41 26.38
N SER A 825 25.07 -4.87 27.31
CA SER A 825 25.00 -4.39 28.69
C SER A 825 24.48 -5.51 29.58
N ASN A 826 24.66 -5.39 30.89
CA ASN A 826 24.03 -6.30 31.85
C ASN A 826 22.92 -5.59 32.64
N TYR A 827 21.97 -6.38 33.12
CA TYR A 827 21.02 -6.06 34.17
C TYR A 827 21.03 -7.22 35.17
N ASN A 828 21.62 -7.01 36.36
CA ASN A 828 22.00 -8.08 37.27
C ASN A 828 22.86 -9.15 36.54
N ASP A 829 22.46 -10.42 36.60
CA ASP A 829 23.13 -11.54 35.93
C ASP A 829 22.61 -11.80 34.49
N ILE A 830 21.73 -10.94 33.97
CA ILE A 830 21.10 -11.09 32.65
C ILE A 830 21.83 -10.20 31.63
N SER A 831 22.31 -10.81 30.55
CA SER A 831 22.94 -10.10 29.43
C SER A 831 21.86 -9.52 28.50
N ILE A 832 21.98 -8.23 28.19
CA ILE A 832 21.15 -7.52 27.22
C ILE A 832 22.00 -7.26 25.99
N GLU A 833 21.57 -7.77 24.84
CA GLU A 833 22.26 -7.59 23.56
C GLU A 833 21.35 -6.90 22.55
N LEU A 834 21.83 -5.80 21.97
CA LEU A 834 21.13 -5.04 20.94
C LEU A 834 21.91 -5.13 19.63
N LEU A 835 21.28 -5.70 18.62
CA LEU A 835 21.84 -6.00 17.30
C LEU A 835 21.13 -5.16 16.23
N TYR A 836 21.89 -4.34 15.52
CA TYR A 836 21.32 -3.31 14.63
C TYR A 836 22.20 -3.04 13.41
N GLU A 837 21.62 -2.43 12.37
CA GLU A 837 22.36 -1.93 11.22
C GLU A 837 23.24 -0.75 11.65
N PRO A 838 24.57 -0.78 11.40
CA PRO A 838 25.49 0.27 11.86
C PRO A 838 25.06 1.73 11.61
N LYS A 839 24.29 1.99 10.54
CA LYS A 839 23.77 3.33 10.21
C LYS A 839 22.59 3.79 11.09
N HIS A 840 21.94 2.88 11.82
CA HIS A 840 20.74 3.12 12.63
C HIS A 840 21.08 3.22 14.14
N ASN A 841 22.17 3.91 14.48
CA ASN A 841 22.70 3.99 15.84
C ASN A 841 21.99 5.03 16.75
N GLN A 842 21.02 5.79 16.24
CA GLN A 842 20.44 6.96 16.90
C GLN A 842 19.65 6.61 18.17
N ASN A 843 18.95 5.48 18.19
CA ASN A 843 18.04 5.10 19.28
C ASN A 843 18.63 4.10 20.28
N ILE A 844 19.88 3.67 20.10
CA ILE A 844 20.51 2.56 20.84
C ILE A 844 20.55 2.82 22.35
N THR A 845 20.99 4.01 22.75
CA THR A 845 21.08 4.39 24.18
C THR A 845 19.71 4.41 24.84
N HIS A 846 18.71 4.97 24.16
CA HIS A 846 17.35 5.07 24.68
C HIS A 846 16.68 3.70 24.79
N LEU A 847 16.78 2.88 23.73
CA LEU A 847 16.27 1.51 23.73
C LEU A 847 16.91 0.67 24.86
N MET A 848 18.23 0.77 25.05
CA MET A 848 18.93 0.07 26.13
C MET A 848 18.43 0.48 27.53
N LYS A 849 18.14 1.77 27.73
CA LYS A 849 17.55 2.28 28.97
C LYS A 849 16.13 1.72 29.18
N SER A 850 15.28 1.77 28.16
CA SER A 850 13.90 1.27 28.21
C SER A 850 13.83 -0.23 28.50
N ILE A 851 14.74 -1.03 27.92
CA ILE A 851 14.87 -2.46 28.21
C ILE A 851 15.19 -2.69 29.69
N LYS A 852 16.20 -2.01 30.24
CA LYS A 852 16.57 -2.14 31.66
C LYS A 852 15.43 -1.74 32.60
N ASN A 853 14.75 -0.63 32.30
CA ASN A 853 13.61 -0.16 33.09
C ASN A 853 12.45 -1.15 33.09
N THR A 854 12.17 -1.75 31.92
CA THR A 854 11.14 -2.79 31.78
C THR A 854 11.53 -4.05 32.51
N MET A 855 12.77 -4.53 32.38
CA MET A 855 13.29 -5.67 33.15
C MET A 855 13.13 -5.46 34.65
N GLN A 856 13.55 -4.29 35.15
CA GLN A 856 13.42 -3.94 36.56
C GLN A 856 11.97 -3.98 37.04
N TYR A 857 11.06 -3.39 36.27
CA TYR A 857 9.65 -3.35 36.61
C TYR A 857 9.02 -4.75 36.61
N CYS A 858 9.24 -5.54 35.56
CA CYS A 858 8.66 -6.87 35.44
C CYS A 858 9.21 -7.85 36.49
N GLU A 859 10.51 -7.82 36.77
CA GLU A 859 11.08 -8.69 37.82
C GLU A 859 10.59 -8.32 39.22
N THR A 860 10.43 -7.03 39.50
CA THR A 860 9.91 -6.55 40.79
C THR A 860 8.46 -6.97 40.99
N ASN A 861 7.62 -6.82 39.95
CA ASN A 861 6.18 -6.97 40.08
C ASN A 861 5.67 -8.38 39.76
N PHE A 862 6.21 -9.07 38.76
CA PHE A 862 5.63 -10.30 38.22
C PHE A 862 6.46 -11.54 38.51
N GLY A 863 7.78 -11.40 38.65
CA GLY A 863 8.69 -12.49 38.99
C GLY A 863 9.92 -12.55 38.08
N LYS A 864 10.87 -13.43 38.40
CA LYS A 864 12.16 -13.51 37.70
C LYS A 864 12.03 -13.78 36.21
N TYR A 865 12.94 -13.19 35.44
CA TYR A 865 13.11 -13.48 34.03
C TYR A 865 13.66 -14.91 33.82
N PRO A 866 13.13 -15.72 32.88
CA PRO A 866 13.47 -17.14 32.78
C PRO A 866 14.77 -17.47 32.01
N TYR A 867 15.42 -16.49 31.35
CA TYR A 867 16.61 -16.72 30.52
C TYR A 867 17.84 -15.94 31.03
N LYS A 868 19.04 -16.29 30.57
CA LYS A 868 20.28 -15.57 30.92
C LYS A 868 20.56 -14.40 29.98
N THR A 869 19.90 -14.35 28.84
CA THR A 869 20.05 -13.32 27.83
C THR A 869 18.70 -12.82 27.34
N ILE A 870 18.61 -11.53 27.02
CA ILE A 870 17.56 -10.96 26.18
C ILE A 870 18.20 -10.24 25.00
N ARG A 871 17.76 -10.55 23.78
CA ARG A 871 18.26 -9.94 22.55
C ARG A 871 17.21 -9.11 21.86
N PHE A 872 17.60 -7.97 21.33
CA PHE A 872 16.80 -7.17 20.43
C PHE A 872 17.55 -7.09 19.10
N ALA A 873 16.94 -7.58 18.01
CA ALA A 873 17.56 -7.63 16.69
C ALA A 873 16.72 -6.88 15.65
N GLU A 874 17.35 -5.95 14.96
CA GLU A 874 16.75 -5.23 13.84
C GLU A 874 16.65 -6.13 12.59
N ILE A 875 15.52 -6.08 11.87
CA ILE A 875 15.30 -6.89 10.66
C ILE A 875 14.84 -6.02 9.48
N SER A 876 15.06 -6.51 8.26
CA SER A 876 14.71 -5.81 7.02
C SER A 876 13.19 -5.63 6.84
N SER A 877 12.80 -4.53 6.18
CA SER A 877 11.42 -4.26 5.75
C SER A 877 10.87 -5.22 4.69
N PHE A 878 11.68 -6.17 4.21
CA PHE A 878 11.17 -7.34 3.48
C PHE A 878 10.23 -8.18 4.35
N THR A 879 10.40 -8.18 5.67
CA THR A 879 9.44 -8.78 6.60
C THR A 879 8.31 -7.81 6.89
N LYS A 880 7.09 -8.14 6.44
CA LYS A 880 5.86 -7.39 6.70
C LYS A 880 4.94 -8.17 7.64
N GLY A 881 4.06 -7.45 8.34
CA GLY A 881 3.01 -8.02 9.19
C GLY A 881 3.12 -7.68 10.67
N PHE A 882 4.23 -7.12 11.13
CA PHE A 882 4.40 -6.64 12.51
C PHE A 882 5.41 -5.48 12.59
N ALA A 883 5.30 -4.68 13.64
CA ALA A 883 6.27 -3.64 14.00
C ALA A 883 7.47 -4.23 14.75
N ALA A 884 7.18 -5.03 15.76
CA ALA A 884 8.12 -5.92 16.42
C ALA A 884 7.40 -7.22 16.80
N THR A 885 8.17 -8.23 17.18
CA THR A 885 7.60 -9.46 17.73
C THR A 885 8.58 -10.11 18.70
N ALA A 886 8.07 -10.48 19.86
CA ALA A 886 8.81 -11.22 20.86
C ALA A 886 8.77 -12.74 20.65
N TYR A 887 9.88 -13.36 21.02
CA TYR A 887 10.11 -14.79 21.11
C TYR A 887 10.91 -15.07 22.40
N PRO A 888 10.95 -16.32 22.90
CA PRO A 888 11.79 -16.68 24.04
C PRO A 888 13.23 -16.15 23.91
N ALA A 889 13.65 -15.29 24.84
CA ALA A 889 14.97 -14.64 24.88
C ALA A 889 15.33 -13.68 23.72
N SER A 890 14.44 -13.44 22.76
CA SER A 890 14.75 -12.64 21.55
C SER A 890 13.54 -11.84 21.06
N VAL A 891 13.74 -10.57 20.74
CA VAL A 891 12.77 -9.66 20.13
C VAL A 891 13.29 -9.20 18.78
N PHE A 892 12.47 -9.29 17.75
CA PHE A 892 12.82 -8.81 16.40
C PHE A 892 12.02 -7.55 16.08
N ILE A 893 12.71 -6.47 15.69
CA ILE A 893 12.11 -5.18 15.38
C ILE A 893 12.34 -4.86 13.91
N ASN A 894 11.28 -4.48 13.19
CA ASN A 894 11.40 -4.05 11.81
C ASN A 894 12.18 -2.72 11.72
N GLU A 895 13.07 -2.58 10.72
CA GLU A 895 13.91 -1.40 10.53
C GLU A 895 13.12 -0.08 10.56
N LYS A 896 11.89 -0.06 10.04
CA LYS A 896 11.05 1.16 10.05
C LYS A 896 10.71 1.62 11.47
N GLN A 897 10.49 0.70 12.40
CA GLN A 897 10.12 1.00 13.78
C GLN A 897 11.35 1.10 14.69
N PHE A 898 12.44 0.44 14.32
CA PHE A 898 13.73 0.59 14.98
C PHE A 898 14.31 1.99 14.76
N HIS A 899 14.19 2.50 13.52
CA HIS A 899 14.80 3.74 13.05
C HIS A 899 13.78 4.88 12.92
N VAL A 900 13.11 5.19 14.03
CA VAL A 900 12.20 6.35 14.15
C VAL A 900 12.90 7.55 14.78
N LYS A 901 12.49 8.77 14.44
CA LYS A 901 13.01 9.99 15.06
C LYS A 901 12.22 10.29 16.33
N LEU A 902 12.84 10.11 17.48
CA LEU A 902 12.27 10.52 18.77
C LEU A 902 12.45 12.04 18.92
N ASP A 903 11.35 12.79 18.95
CA ASP A 903 11.35 14.19 19.40
C ASP A 903 10.83 14.23 20.84
N GLN A 904 11.48 15.00 21.73
CA GLN A 904 11.08 15.10 23.13
C GLN A 904 9.87 16.02 23.33
N GLU A 905 9.58 16.89 22.35
CA GLU A 905 8.50 17.88 22.44
C GLU A 905 7.21 17.44 21.72
N GLU A 906 7.29 16.56 20.72
CA GLU A 906 6.14 16.10 19.92
C GLU A 906 6.19 14.57 19.65
N GLY A 907 5.14 13.85 20.09
CA GLY A 907 4.92 12.42 19.79
C GLY A 907 5.09 11.47 20.99
N LEU A 908 4.59 10.24 20.84
CA LEU A 908 4.78 9.19 21.85
C LEU A 908 6.18 8.56 21.72
N ASP A 909 6.78 8.22 22.86
CA ASP A 909 8.04 7.49 22.93
C ASP A 909 7.85 6.03 22.52
N ILE A 910 7.82 5.80 21.21
CA ILE A 910 7.54 4.49 20.65
C ILE A 910 8.63 3.47 20.92
N ILE A 911 9.88 3.91 21.00
CA ILE A 911 10.97 2.99 21.32
C ILE A 911 10.78 2.44 22.73
N ASN A 912 10.38 3.28 23.68
CA ASN A 912 9.98 2.81 25.00
C ASN A 912 8.75 1.89 24.94
N GLU A 913 7.69 2.30 24.24
CA GLU A 913 6.46 1.51 24.12
C GLU A 913 6.71 0.11 23.52
N LEU A 914 7.46 0.05 22.43
CA LEU A 914 7.76 -1.18 21.72
C LEU A 914 8.65 -2.08 22.57
N ALA A 915 9.68 -1.52 23.22
CA ALA A 915 10.52 -2.27 24.13
C ALA A 915 9.72 -2.84 25.31
N ALA A 916 8.87 -2.02 25.94
CA ALA A 916 8.07 -2.42 27.09
C ALA A 916 7.02 -3.47 26.73
N HIS A 917 6.27 -3.26 25.65
CA HIS A 917 5.25 -4.20 25.16
C HIS A 917 5.88 -5.54 24.80
N GLU A 918 6.88 -5.56 23.91
CA GLU A 918 7.46 -6.81 23.41
C GLU A 918 8.21 -7.59 24.50
N LEU A 919 8.96 -6.90 25.36
CA LEU A 919 9.66 -7.56 26.46
C LEU A 919 8.69 -8.14 27.50
N SER A 920 7.56 -7.47 27.74
CA SER A 920 6.57 -7.99 28.69
C SER A 920 5.98 -9.33 28.28
N HIS A 921 6.01 -9.68 26.98
CA HIS A 921 5.56 -10.99 26.52
C HIS A 921 6.39 -12.17 27.06
N GLN A 922 7.57 -11.91 27.64
CA GLN A 922 8.35 -12.93 28.35
C GLN A 922 7.67 -13.37 29.67
N TRP A 923 6.69 -12.60 30.16
CA TRP A 923 5.76 -13.01 31.20
C TRP A 923 4.41 -13.39 30.59
N TRP A 924 3.95 -12.62 29.58
CA TRP A 924 2.62 -12.76 28.95
C TRP A 924 2.67 -13.38 27.53
N GLY A 925 2.41 -14.67 27.38
CA GLY A 925 2.17 -15.33 26.09
C GLY A 925 3.35 -16.09 25.47
N ASN A 926 4.59 -15.58 25.58
CA ASN A 926 5.72 -16.15 24.82
C ASN A 926 6.67 -17.04 25.62
N ALA A 927 6.68 -16.99 26.96
CA ALA A 927 7.63 -17.79 27.75
C ALA A 927 7.02 -18.42 29.01
N GLN A 928 6.34 -17.65 29.87
CA GLN A 928 5.85 -18.18 31.16
C GLN A 928 4.35 -18.50 31.17
N LEU A 929 3.51 -17.51 30.85
CA LEU A 929 2.07 -17.71 30.71
C LEU A 929 1.75 -18.07 29.27
N ASN A 930 1.07 -19.19 29.04
CA ASN A 930 0.50 -19.51 27.72
C ASN A 930 -1.02 -19.61 27.84
N SER A 931 -1.74 -18.85 27.02
CA SER A 931 -3.19 -18.92 26.96
C SER A 931 -3.62 -20.05 26.04
N ASP A 932 -4.65 -20.80 26.44
CA ASP A 932 -5.37 -21.68 25.51
C ASP A 932 -6.05 -20.82 24.42
N TYR A 933 -6.07 -21.25 23.15
CA TYR A 933 -6.63 -20.45 22.05
C TYR A 933 -8.17 -20.51 22.08
N ARG A 934 -8.77 -19.56 22.79
CA ARG A 934 -10.22 -19.46 23.03
C ARG A 934 -10.67 -17.99 23.14
N GLU A 935 -11.97 -17.76 23.27
CA GLU A 935 -12.52 -16.43 23.61
C GLU A 935 -11.76 -15.81 24.80
N GLY A 936 -11.39 -14.54 24.68
CA GLY A 936 -10.66 -13.78 25.69
C GLY A 936 -9.16 -14.07 25.77
N SER A 937 -8.62 -15.09 25.10
CA SER A 937 -7.19 -15.46 25.21
C SER A 937 -6.21 -14.34 24.85
N GLY A 938 -6.58 -13.48 23.90
CA GLY A 938 -5.83 -12.27 23.55
C GLY A 938 -5.64 -11.29 24.71
N VAL A 939 -6.54 -11.28 25.70
CA VAL A 939 -6.42 -10.41 26.89
C VAL A 939 -5.22 -10.78 27.74
N LEU A 940 -4.99 -12.08 27.93
CA LEU A 940 -3.90 -12.61 28.75
C LEU A 940 -2.51 -12.40 28.15
N THR A 941 -2.45 -12.07 26.85
CA THR A 941 -1.20 -11.88 26.12
C THR A 941 -1.00 -10.41 25.78
N GLU A 942 -1.90 -9.82 25.01
CA GLU A 942 -1.74 -8.47 24.45
C GLU A 942 -2.27 -7.38 25.38
N THR A 943 -3.42 -7.56 26.03
CA THR A 943 -3.93 -6.54 26.99
C THR A 943 -3.00 -6.40 28.19
N LEU A 944 -2.48 -7.51 28.73
CA LEU A 944 -1.50 -7.46 29.84
C LEU A 944 -0.16 -6.83 29.40
N ALA A 945 0.25 -7.04 28.15
CA ALA A 945 1.39 -6.35 27.57
C ALA A 945 1.14 -4.84 27.41
N GLN A 946 -0.06 -4.44 26.97
CA GLN A 946 -0.47 -3.03 26.92
C GLN A 946 -0.50 -2.38 28.31
N TYR A 947 -0.97 -3.08 29.34
CA TYR A 947 -0.92 -2.59 30.73
C TYR A 947 0.53 -2.39 31.19
N THR A 948 1.40 -3.36 30.94
CA THR A 948 2.82 -3.27 31.31
C THR A 948 3.46 -2.07 30.63
N LYS A 949 3.24 -1.92 29.32
CA LYS A 949 3.65 -0.76 28.54
C LYS A 949 3.18 0.56 29.15
N LEU A 950 1.89 0.65 29.53
CA LEU A 950 1.31 1.86 30.12
C LEU A 950 1.98 2.24 31.45
N MET A 951 2.29 1.25 32.30
CA MET A 951 2.96 1.51 33.59
C MET A 951 4.42 1.93 33.43
N ILE A 952 5.16 1.33 32.47
CA ILE A 952 6.51 1.79 32.12
C ILE A 952 6.46 3.22 31.58
N TYR A 953 5.53 3.50 30.69
CA TYR A 953 5.36 4.84 30.12
C TYR A 953 5.07 5.88 31.21
N LYS A 954 4.21 5.56 32.18
CA LYS A 954 3.95 6.40 33.36
C LYS A 954 5.21 6.62 34.20
N LYS A 955 6.03 5.58 34.40
CA LYS A 955 7.28 5.67 35.18
C LYS A 955 8.30 6.60 34.51
N GLU A 956 8.36 6.60 33.18
CA GLU A 956 9.32 7.41 32.42
C GLU A 956 8.85 8.84 32.17
N HIS A 957 7.57 9.02 31.84
CA HIS A 957 7.03 10.29 31.33
C HIS A 957 6.01 10.95 32.28
N GLY A 958 5.63 10.29 33.36
CA GLY A 958 4.66 10.80 34.34
C GLY A 958 3.19 10.53 33.99
N LYS A 959 2.29 10.94 34.89
CA LYS A 959 0.85 10.66 34.78
C LYS A 959 0.16 11.46 33.66
N ASP A 960 0.60 12.69 33.43
CA ASP A 960 -0.02 13.55 32.42
C ASP A 960 0.19 13.00 31.01
N LYS A 961 1.43 12.58 30.69
CA LYS A 961 1.76 11.92 29.42
C LYS A 961 1.07 10.56 29.28
N MET A 962 0.95 9.79 30.35
CA MET A 962 0.14 8.56 30.33
C MET A 962 -1.32 8.84 29.95
N MET A 963 -1.93 9.91 30.48
CA MET A 963 -3.31 10.28 30.13
C MET A 963 -3.45 10.69 28.66
N GLU A 964 -2.46 11.37 28.08
CA GLU A 964 -2.43 11.65 26.63
C GLU A 964 -2.45 10.35 25.81
N MET A 965 -1.65 9.36 26.18
CA MET A 965 -1.66 8.04 25.55
C MET A 965 -3.02 7.35 25.70
N VAL A 966 -3.62 7.34 26.89
CA VAL A 966 -4.93 6.71 27.10
C VAL A 966 -6.00 7.35 26.23
N LYS A 967 -6.04 8.69 26.14
CA LYS A 967 -6.96 9.42 25.27
C LYS A 967 -6.77 9.06 23.80
N LEU A 968 -5.52 8.89 23.35
CA LEU A 968 -5.23 8.45 21.99
C LEU A 968 -5.85 7.06 21.72
N TYR A 969 -5.59 6.09 22.61
CA TYR A 969 -6.09 4.72 22.48
C TYR A 969 -7.63 4.66 22.59
N GLN A 970 -8.24 5.49 23.43
CA GLN A 970 -9.68 5.67 23.51
C GLN A 970 -10.26 6.15 22.18
N ASN A 971 -9.68 7.20 21.58
CA ASN A 971 -10.15 7.72 20.30
C ASN A 971 -10.01 6.69 19.17
N MET A 972 -8.94 5.89 19.16
CA MET A 972 -8.76 4.80 18.20
C MET A 972 -9.84 3.72 18.40
N TYR A 973 -10.08 3.32 19.65
CA TYR A 973 -11.12 2.36 19.98
C TYR A 973 -12.51 2.85 19.55
N ASP A 974 -12.89 4.07 19.92
CA ASP A 974 -14.21 4.64 19.59
C ASP A 974 -14.42 4.80 18.09
N SER A 975 -13.38 5.20 17.36
CA SER A 975 -13.43 5.34 15.90
C SER A 975 -13.70 4.00 15.21
N GLU A 976 -13.03 2.93 15.64
CA GLU A 976 -13.23 1.60 15.09
C GLU A 976 -14.52 0.93 15.60
N LYS A 977 -14.89 1.15 16.88
CA LYS A 977 -16.15 0.70 17.50
C LYS A 977 -17.36 1.19 16.71
N ALA A 978 -17.28 2.40 16.13
CA ALA A 978 -18.33 2.93 15.26
C ALA A 978 -18.64 2.03 14.05
N PHE A 979 -17.65 1.27 13.55
CA PHE A 979 -17.79 0.31 12.45
C PHE A 979 -18.11 -1.12 12.93
N SER A 980 -17.40 -1.62 13.94
CA SER A 980 -17.50 -3.02 14.37
C SER A 980 -18.61 -3.31 15.39
N GLY A 981 -19.12 -2.28 16.09
CA GLY A 981 -19.98 -2.46 17.25
C GLY A 981 -19.19 -2.69 18.55
N GLU A 982 -19.93 -2.87 19.66
CA GLU A 982 -19.36 -3.13 20.98
C GLU A 982 -19.16 -4.61 21.23
N GLU A 983 -18.00 -4.97 21.77
CA GLU A 983 -17.63 -6.33 22.14
C GLU A 983 -16.99 -6.30 23.53
N ALA A 984 -17.39 -7.23 24.39
CA ALA A 984 -16.88 -7.35 25.75
C ALA A 984 -15.46 -7.90 25.75
N LEU A 985 -14.62 -7.42 26.69
CA LEU A 985 -13.21 -7.76 26.72
C LEU A 985 -12.98 -9.21 27.16
N PHE A 986 -13.76 -9.72 28.13
CA PHE A 986 -13.49 -11.02 28.75
C PHE A 986 -13.67 -12.23 27.82
N ASN A 987 -14.54 -12.12 26.82
CA ASN A 987 -14.84 -13.16 25.85
C ASN A 987 -14.60 -12.70 24.41
N SER A 988 -13.75 -11.69 24.22
CA SER A 988 -13.48 -11.15 22.89
C SER A 988 -12.81 -12.17 21.98
N ASN A 989 -13.08 -12.10 20.68
CA ASN A 989 -12.38 -12.87 19.66
C ASN A 989 -10.88 -12.49 19.64
N PRO A 990 -9.93 -13.44 19.78
CA PRO A 990 -8.48 -13.20 19.71
C PRO A 990 -8.01 -12.47 18.43
N GLY A 991 -8.78 -12.55 17.35
CA GLY A 991 -8.53 -11.84 16.10
C GLY A 991 -8.93 -10.35 16.11
N ASN A 992 -9.69 -9.87 17.10
CA ASN A 992 -10.11 -8.48 17.19
C ASN A 992 -9.07 -7.61 17.92
N ALA A 993 -8.04 -7.21 17.17
CA ALA A 993 -6.93 -6.41 17.71
C ALA A 993 -7.39 -5.08 18.35
N ASN A 994 -8.44 -4.44 17.84
CA ASN A 994 -8.93 -3.18 18.40
C ASN A 994 -9.46 -3.33 19.83
N VAL A 995 -10.24 -4.38 20.08
CA VAL A 995 -10.75 -4.68 21.43
C VAL A 995 -9.61 -5.10 22.35
N ILE A 996 -8.74 -5.97 21.87
CA ILE A 996 -7.67 -6.55 22.70
C ILE A 996 -6.58 -5.53 23.06
N TYR A 997 -6.19 -4.68 22.13
CA TYR A 997 -5.15 -3.68 22.33
C TYR A 997 -5.71 -2.37 22.86
N ASN A 998 -6.67 -1.77 22.14
CA ASN A 998 -7.10 -0.40 22.42
C ASN A 998 -8.07 -0.34 23.60
N LYS A 999 -9.19 -1.08 23.54
CA LYS A 999 -10.11 -1.20 24.70
C LYS A 999 -9.40 -1.84 25.89
N GLY A 1000 -8.57 -2.86 25.65
CA GLY A 1000 -7.75 -3.48 26.68
C GLY A 1000 -6.90 -2.46 27.47
N LEU A 1001 -6.16 -1.58 26.79
CA LEU A 1001 -5.37 -0.54 27.45
C LEU A 1001 -6.23 0.43 28.26
N VAL A 1002 -7.34 0.91 27.68
CA VAL A 1002 -8.27 1.83 28.35
C VAL A 1002 -8.86 1.18 29.61
N ASN A 1003 -9.36 -0.05 29.51
CA ASN A 1003 -9.94 -0.75 30.64
C ASN A 1003 -8.91 -0.99 31.74
N MET A 1004 -7.66 -1.34 31.38
CA MET A 1004 -6.59 -1.49 32.38
C MET A 1004 -6.22 -0.15 33.04
N TYR A 1005 -6.36 0.98 32.34
CA TYR A 1005 -6.23 2.30 32.94
C TYR A 1005 -7.38 2.64 33.91
N GLU A 1006 -8.63 2.34 33.55
CA GLU A 1006 -9.78 2.50 34.46
C GLU A 1006 -9.64 1.62 35.70
N LEU A 1007 -9.15 0.39 35.54
CA LEU A 1007 -8.83 -0.52 36.63
C LEU A 1007 -7.74 0.08 37.55
N TYR A 1008 -6.71 0.70 36.96
CA TYR A 1008 -5.67 1.41 37.71
C TYR A 1008 -6.24 2.57 38.54
N LEU A 1009 -7.22 3.32 38.01
CA LEU A 1009 -7.91 4.36 38.78
C LEU A 1009 -8.78 3.78 39.91
N LEU A 1010 -9.33 2.59 39.70
CA LEU A 1010 -10.25 1.95 40.65
C LEU A 1010 -9.51 1.35 41.86
N ILE A 1011 -8.47 0.54 41.63
CA ILE A 1011 -7.82 -0.25 42.69
C ILE A 1011 -6.32 0.05 42.84
N GLY A 1012 -5.73 0.89 41.99
CA GLY A 1012 -4.31 1.22 42.04
C GLY A 1012 -3.39 0.15 41.46
N GLU A 1013 -2.16 0.55 41.17
CA GLU A 1013 -1.14 -0.29 40.52
C GLU A 1013 -0.69 -1.48 41.38
N GLU A 1014 -0.49 -1.29 42.69
CA GLU A 1014 0.02 -2.34 43.57
C GLU A 1014 -0.92 -3.55 43.64
N LYS A 1015 -2.23 -3.32 43.77
CA LYS A 1015 -3.25 -4.38 43.79
C LYS A 1015 -3.29 -5.10 42.45
N ILE A 1016 -3.27 -4.38 41.32
CA ILE A 1016 -3.24 -5.00 39.98
C ILE A 1016 -1.99 -5.87 39.83
N ASN A 1017 -0.82 -5.35 40.15
CA ASN A 1017 0.44 -6.08 40.03
C ASN A 1017 0.45 -7.33 40.93
N LEU A 1018 -0.12 -7.25 42.14
CA LEU A 1018 -0.30 -8.41 43.02
C LEU A 1018 -1.20 -9.48 42.39
N ALA A 1019 -2.34 -9.09 41.81
CA ALA A 1019 -3.23 -10.02 41.11
C ALA A 1019 -2.54 -10.69 39.91
N LEU A 1020 -1.80 -9.93 39.09
CA LEU A 1020 -1.06 -10.46 37.95
C LEU A 1020 0.07 -11.42 38.39
N LYS A 1021 0.75 -11.10 39.49
CA LYS A 1021 1.75 -11.98 40.11
C LYS A 1021 1.13 -13.30 40.58
N ASN A 1022 -0.03 -13.23 41.22
CA ASN A 1022 -0.75 -14.41 41.69
C ASN A 1022 -1.25 -15.27 40.53
N LEU A 1023 -1.78 -14.64 39.47
CA LEU A 1023 -2.17 -15.31 38.24
C LEU A 1023 -0.98 -16.07 37.63
N LEU A 1024 0.17 -15.41 37.47
CA LEU A 1024 1.35 -16.06 36.92
C LEU A 1024 1.83 -17.22 37.80
N ALA A 1025 1.82 -17.06 39.13
CA ALA A 1025 2.23 -18.11 40.06
C ALA A 1025 1.34 -19.36 39.98
N LYS A 1026 0.04 -19.19 39.74
CA LYS A 1026 -0.95 -20.29 39.69
C LYS A 1026 -1.07 -20.95 38.31
N TYR A 1027 -0.74 -20.23 37.23
CA TYR A 1027 -1.06 -20.65 35.85
C TYR A 1027 0.12 -20.64 34.87
N LYS A 1028 1.35 -20.30 35.29
CA LYS A 1028 2.52 -20.43 34.42
C LYS A 1028 2.80 -21.90 34.06
N PHE A 1029 3.38 -22.14 32.89
CA PHE A 1029 3.82 -23.49 32.50
C PHE A 1029 4.76 -24.09 33.57
N PRO A 1030 4.63 -25.38 33.93
CA PRO A 1030 3.78 -26.43 33.35
C PRO A 1030 2.39 -26.59 33.99
N LEU A 1031 1.90 -25.59 34.73
CA LEU A 1031 0.57 -25.63 35.37
C LEU A 1031 -0.55 -25.50 34.33
N GLN A 1032 -1.81 -25.52 34.76
CA GLN A 1032 -2.93 -25.34 33.82
C GLN A 1032 -2.90 -23.92 33.19
N PRO A 1033 -3.30 -23.76 31.92
CA PRO A 1033 -3.37 -22.45 31.28
C PRO A 1033 -4.46 -21.59 31.94
N ALA A 1034 -4.21 -20.29 32.05
CA ALA A 1034 -5.20 -19.33 32.54
C ALA A 1034 -6.27 -19.02 31.47
N THR A 1035 -7.44 -18.62 31.95
CA THR A 1035 -8.48 -17.95 31.16
C THR A 1035 -8.66 -16.52 31.66
N THR A 1036 -9.33 -15.66 30.87
CA THR A 1036 -9.64 -14.29 31.30
C THR A 1036 -10.56 -14.26 32.51
N LEU A 1037 -11.34 -15.32 32.76
CA LEU A 1037 -12.11 -15.47 33.99
C LEU A 1037 -11.20 -15.60 35.22
N ASN A 1038 -10.09 -16.33 35.11
CA ASN A 1038 -9.11 -16.43 36.19
C ASN A 1038 -8.43 -15.09 36.47
N LEU A 1039 -8.12 -14.30 35.42
CA LEU A 1039 -7.63 -12.93 35.61
C LEU A 1039 -8.63 -12.07 36.39
N VAL A 1040 -9.91 -12.07 35.99
CA VAL A 1040 -10.96 -11.32 36.69
C VAL A 1040 -11.12 -11.78 38.14
N GLU A 1041 -10.99 -13.09 38.41
CA GLU A 1041 -11.04 -13.63 39.76
C GLU A 1041 -9.87 -13.15 40.63
N GLU A 1042 -8.62 -13.22 40.14
CA GLU A 1042 -7.45 -12.71 40.88
C GLU A 1042 -7.57 -11.21 41.16
N LEU A 1043 -8.12 -10.43 40.23
CA LEU A 1043 -8.39 -9.01 40.41
C LEU A 1043 -9.44 -8.75 41.50
N LYS A 1044 -10.49 -9.58 41.58
CA LYS A 1044 -11.52 -9.47 42.63
C LYS A 1044 -10.96 -9.82 44.00
N LEU A 1045 -10.05 -10.80 44.09
CA LEU A 1045 -9.46 -11.24 45.36
C LEU A 1045 -8.61 -10.16 46.06
N VAL A 1046 -8.03 -9.23 45.31
CA VAL A 1046 -7.22 -8.12 45.84
C VAL A 1046 -8.01 -6.83 46.06
N SER A 1047 -9.32 -6.86 45.81
CA SER A 1047 -10.19 -5.67 45.76
C SER A 1047 -11.34 -5.76 46.76
N ASP A 1048 -11.90 -4.61 47.15
CA ASP A 1048 -13.05 -4.58 48.05
C ASP A 1048 -14.34 -5.04 47.34
N LYS A 1049 -15.38 -5.37 48.12
CA LYS A 1049 -16.64 -5.92 47.57
C LYS A 1049 -17.31 -4.99 46.56
N SER A 1050 -17.27 -3.67 46.78
CA SER A 1050 -17.81 -2.68 45.83
C SER A 1050 -16.97 -2.53 44.57
N GLU A 1051 -15.65 -2.66 44.68
CA GLU A 1051 -14.70 -2.61 43.57
C GLU A 1051 -14.84 -3.87 42.69
N SER A 1052 -15.01 -5.03 43.32
CA SER A 1052 -15.20 -6.33 42.67
C SER A 1052 -16.36 -6.35 41.66
N ILE A 1053 -17.48 -5.68 41.98
CA ILE A 1053 -18.62 -5.55 41.06
C ILE A 1053 -18.25 -4.69 39.85
N LYS A 1054 -17.52 -3.59 40.07
CA LYS A 1054 -17.08 -2.69 39.00
C LYS A 1054 -16.06 -3.36 38.07
N ILE A 1055 -15.14 -4.14 38.62
CA ILE A 1055 -14.17 -4.95 37.84
C ILE A 1055 -14.91 -5.90 36.90
N GLU A 1056 -15.93 -6.59 37.40
CA GLU A 1056 -16.72 -7.51 36.58
C GLU A 1056 -17.45 -6.79 35.45
N VAL A 1057 -18.03 -5.62 35.73
CA VAL A 1057 -18.68 -4.78 34.71
C VAL A 1057 -17.67 -4.29 33.66
N LEU A 1058 -16.47 -3.90 34.09
CA LEU A 1058 -15.43 -3.37 33.22
C LEU A 1058 -14.98 -4.38 32.15
N PHE A 1059 -14.88 -5.67 32.51
CA PHE A 1059 -14.49 -6.71 31.57
C PHE A 1059 -15.66 -7.27 30.76
N LYS A 1060 -16.90 -7.20 31.28
CA LYS A 1060 -18.12 -7.75 30.64
C LYS A 1060 -18.90 -6.79 29.75
N LYS A 1061 -18.66 -5.47 29.86
CA LYS A 1061 -19.15 -4.47 28.91
C LYS A 1061 -18.07 -4.18 27.90
#